data_AF-A0A6I9WSZ6-F1
#
_entry.id   AF-A0A6I9WSZ6-F1
#
_cell.length_a   1.000
_cell.length_b   1.000
_cell.length_c   1.000
_cell.angle_alpha   90.00
_cell.angle_beta   90.00
_cell.angle_gamma   90.00
#
_symmetry.space_group_name_H-M   'P 1'
#
loop_
_entity.id
_entity.type
_entity.pdbx_description
1 polymer ?
#
loop_
_entity_poly.entity_id
_entity_poly.type
_entity_poly.pdbx_seq_one_letter_code
_entity_poly.pdbx_strand_id
1 'polypeptide(L)'
;MWLQPYALLLSLCYFALRQIHGQYHNNTVTWCTVSEGEQNKCQAFSRAIDRERGSFGYSYFSLRCKQAFNKEECMTMLDHENAQITTLDAGEVFIAGRYHSLVPIMQEIYESGVNYQYAVAVIKKGSLPEVQTLYDLRGKKGCFAGVGTLAGWVIPINTLMRYGGMEVIDCNNHVKSTIKFFGPSCAVNSLIDKYNPLGDNSDQLCSLCIGKIPGGKCTNQDPYSGYEGAFRCLVEAGEIAFLVHTTVQEMTSTTFDFSSVKKEQFELLCTDGTRRPIDDYRTCNWGTVPSRAIVTSSATKFEIRRMYQRFLERAVRILHRNRNDTGDFNRFDNQGDFNRFDNNQGDFNRFNNNQGDFENRPGYNNRFDENEFNRGGFRNPNEYNTDNWDRNGYDRSFSGGEKEGGGIGGGEFNSWERPAINDTFNYYNRERDHTESTNVQPIEVFELYESAPRYGTQHNLIFSDSARDFVQLSEKDQTYTGYLGRSLDHVLGVRHCPVNRMTLCVTSDPEMEKCVKMKIALKAQLLKPELLCHRGYSQINCMQLIKSGVADVTVLDASDVYTAGLRFDLIPFISEVYNLGTPDYYVVAVAKEEDDNTDLTYLKNKYTCHPGINTAAGWVYPLAYLISNSWIRGYGCDSIRAAAEYFSKSCVPGALSTEYNTGVPYDNMCDLCHGVSYRYCRRDASEDYFGYTGAFRCLVEGGGDVSFVKHTTVAENTDGKRKEFWARNTFTKDFELLCPDGTRRPTTDYVNCNLGKVAANAIVTRGGYYGYNETQINAYINLFIYAQQFYGRKEQDEFSFSMYYSPSPYSDLIFQDATQQLVVIPPNKREYNTYLGPDFMRARRIVDCNAGAPRIALEVFLVLAGAARNVLNRFHVREFSARITFGTPTCLP
;
A
#
# COMPACT_ATOMS: atom_id res chain seq x y z
N MET A 1 -34.42 -55.50 47.95
CA MET A 1 -35.70 -54.77 47.86
C MET A 1 -35.53 -53.45 48.58
N TRP A 2 -35.60 -52.27 47.98
CA TRP A 2 -35.74 -51.86 46.57
C TRP A 2 -34.77 -50.69 46.32
N LEU A 3 -34.01 -50.65 45.21
CA LEU A 3 -33.38 -49.40 44.67
C LEU A 3 -32.58 -49.62 43.36
N GLN A 4 -31.99 -50.79 43.13
CA GLN A 4 -31.12 -51.04 41.97
C GLN A 4 -31.72 -50.81 40.55
N PRO A 5 -33.02 -51.01 40.23
CA PRO A 5 -33.49 -50.79 38.86
C PRO A 5 -33.54 -49.31 38.46
N TYR A 6 -33.65 -48.38 39.40
CA TYR A 6 -33.74 -46.94 39.10
C TYR A 6 -32.43 -46.35 38.58
N ALA A 7 -31.28 -46.84 39.07
CA ALA A 7 -29.97 -46.34 38.62
C ALA A 7 -29.68 -46.66 37.15
N LEU A 8 -30.10 -47.85 36.67
CA LEU A 8 -29.96 -48.24 35.26
C LEU A 8 -30.90 -47.45 34.34
N LEU A 9 -32.15 -47.22 34.75
CA LEU A 9 -33.08 -46.38 34.01
C LEU A 9 -32.64 -44.91 33.96
N LEU A 10 -32.12 -44.36 35.06
CA LEU A 10 -31.55 -43.01 35.07
C LEU A 10 -30.28 -42.92 34.23
N SER A 11 -29.41 -43.93 34.25
CA SER A 11 -28.21 -43.99 33.39
C SER A 11 -28.58 -44.02 31.91
N LEU A 12 -29.48 -44.92 31.49
CA LEU A 12 -29.95 -45.00 30.10
C LEU A 12 -30.70 -43.74 29.66
N CYS A 13 -31.50 -43.14 30.54
CA CYS A 13 -32.16 -41.86 30.26
C CYS A 13 -31.16 -40.70 30.15
N TYR A 14 -30.09 -40.68 30.97
CA TYR A 14 -29.04 -39.67 30.89
C TYR A 14 -28.18 -39.82 29.63
N PHE A 15 -27.92 -41.06 29.18
CA PHE A 15 -27.27 -41.32 27.88
C PHE A 15 -28.18 -40.96 26.69
N ALA A 16 -29.48 -41.26 26.75
CA ALA A 16 -30.45 -40.85 25.73
C ALA A 16 -30.59 -39.32 25.66
N LEU A 17 -30.68 -38.65 26.82
CA LEU A 17 -30.71 -37.19 26.90
C LEU A 17 -29.40 -36.54 26.42
N ARG A 18 -28.24 -37.19 26.59
CA ARG A 18 -26.97 -36.77 25.98
C ARG A 18 -26.89 -37.02 24.47
N GLN A 19 -27.58 -38.02 23.93
CA GLN A 19 -27.74 -38.15 22.46
C GLN A 19 -28.73 -37.14 21.87
N ILE A 20 -29.67 -36.62 22.68
CA ILE A 20 -30.59 -35.54 22.27
C ILE A 20 -29.93 -34.16 22.42
N HIS A 21 -29.00 -33.97 23.35
CA HIS A 21 -28.19 -32.75 23.49
C HIS A 21 -26.89 -32.81 22.68
N GLY A 22 -27.03 -32.96 21.36
CA GLY A 22 -26.00 -32.46 20.45
C GLY A 22 -25.79 -30.96 20.70
N GLN A 23 -24.55 -30.48 20.60
CA GLN A 23 -24.24 -29.07 20.85
C GLN A 23 -25.03 -28.18 19.88
N TYR A 24 -25.97 -27.40 20.42
CA TYR A 24 -26.61 -26.29 19.71
C TYR A 24 -25.58 -25.17 19.49
N HIS A 25 -24.68 -25.39 18.53
CA HIS A 25 -24.17 -24.28 17.75
C HIS A 25 -25.37 -23.58 17.12
N ASN A 26 -25.33 -22.25 17.03
CA ASN A 26 -26.28 -21.54 16.18
C ASN A 26 -25.96 -21.93 14.73
N ASN A 27 -26.73 -22.88 14.18
CA ASN A 27 -26.72 -23.26 12.77
C ASN A 27 -27.36 -22.14 11.94
N THR A 28 -26.80 -20.94 12.04
CA THR A 28 -27.15 -19.75 11.27
C THR A 28 -25.93 -19.31 10.49
N VAL A 29 -26.06 -19.16 9.17
CA VAL A 29 -24.99 -18.66 8.31
C VAL A 29 -25.48 -17.42 7.59
N THR A 30 -24.76 -16.31 7.70
CA THR A 30 -25.12 -15.05 7.05
C THR A 30 -24.35 -14.90 5.75
N TRP A 31 -25.08 -14.93 4.63
CA TRP A 31 -24.56 -14.52 3.34
C TRP A 31 -24.43 -13.00 3.28
N CYS A 32 -23.30 -12.52 2.79
CA CYS A 32 -23.13 -11.12 2.44
C CYS A 32 -23.36 -10.90 0.94
N THR A 33 -24.25 -9.96 0.61
CA THR A 33 -24.70 -9.59 -0.75
C THR A 33 -24.33 -8.12 -1.05
N VAL A 34 -24.25 -7.72 -2.32
CA VAL A 34 -23.88 -6.34 -2.69
C VAL A 34 -24.87 -5.61 -3.60
N SER A 35 -25.84 -6.32 -4.19
CA SER A 35 -26.95 -5.70 -4.95
C SER A 35 -28.32 -6.07 -4.38
N GLU A 36 -29.33 -5.27 -4.71
CA GLU A 36 -30.73 -5.58 -4.36
C GLU A 36 -31.19 -6.90 -4.99
N GLY A 37 -30.74 -7.20 -6.22
CA GLY A 37 -31.01 -8.48 -6.89
C GLY A 37 -30.39 -9.66 -6.15
N GLU A 38 -29.16 -9.55 -5.67
CA GLU A 38 -28.52 -10.58 -4.84
C GLU A 38 -29.23 -10.73 -3.49
N GLN A 39 -29.60 -9.62 -2.84
CA GLN A 39 -30.31 -9.64 -1.57
C GLN A 39 -31.70 -10.30 -1.70
N ASN A 40 -32.40 -10.06 -2.81
CA ASN A 40 -33.67 -10.70 -3.13
C ASN A 40 -33.50 -12.20 -3.44
N LYS A 41 -32.51 -12.58 -4.28
CA LYS A 41 -32.18 -13.99 -4.56
C LYS A 41 -31.77 -14.74 -3.30
N CYS A 42 -31.00 -14.11 -2.40
CA CYS A 42 -30.59 -14.68 -1.12
C CYS A 42 -31.80 -14.93 -0.21
N GLN A 43 -32.75 -13.99 -0.13
CA GLN A 43 -33.98 -14.19 0.65
C GLN A 43 -34.83 -15.34 0.09
N ALA A 44 -34.90 -15.50 -1.24
CA ALA A 44 -35.56 -16.65 -1.86
C ALA A 44 -34.83 -17.97 -1.55
N PHE A 45 -33.50 -17.98 -1.62
CA PHE A 45 -32.64 -19.12 -1.28
C PHE A 45 -32.84 -19.55 0.20
N SER A 46 -32.87 -18.57 1.10
CA SER A 46 -33.15 -18.77 2.54
C SER A 46 -34.49 -19.45 2.78
N ARG A 47 -35.57 -18.93 2.17
CA ARG A 47 -36.90 -19.55 2.22
C ARG A 47 -36.91 -20.96 1.62
N ALA A 48 -36.15 -21.23 0.57
CA ALA A 48 -36.06 -22.54 -0.06
C ALA A 48 -35.38 -23.58 0.85
N ILE A 49 -34.28 -23.21 1.51
CA ILE A 49 -33.58 -24.05 2.50
C ILE A 49 -34.50 -24.36 3.69
N ASP A 50 -35.21 -23.37 4.22
CA ASP A 50 -36.09 -23.56 5.38
C ASP A 50 -37.32 -24.43 5.04
N ARG A 51 -37.84 -24.36 3.81
CA ARG A 51 -38.87 -25.30 3.29
C ARG A 51 -38.34 -26.74 3.21
N GLU A 52 -37.13 -26.91 2.69
CA GLU A 52 -36.48 -28.21 2.47
C GLU A 52 -35.67 -28.73 3.68
N ARG A 53 -35.88 -28.16 4.88
CA ARG A 53 -35.07 -28.43 6.08
C ARG A 53 -34.88 -29.91 6.42
N GLY A 54 -35.88 -30.76 6.17
CA GLY A 54 -35.78 -32.21 6.34
C GLY A 54 -34.74 -32.85 5.40
N SER A 55 -34.75 -32.43 4.13
CA SER A 55 -33.87 -32.90 3.07
C SER A 55 -32.38 -32.56 3.34
N PHE A 56 -32.09 -31.48 4.07
CA PHE A 56 -30.72 -31.10 4.46
C PHE A 56 -30.14 -31.91 5.63
N GLY A 57 -30.98 -32.45 6.53
CA GLY A 57 -30.55 -33.24 7.69
C GLY A 57 -29.48 -32.56 8.54
N TYR A 58 -28.41 -33.31 8.89
CA TYR A 58 -27.27 -32.81 9.66
C TYR A 58 -26.45 -31.70 8.96
N SER A 59 -26.70 -31.42 7.68
CA SER A 59 -26.03 -30.34 6.94
C SER A 59 -26.87 -29.06 6.86
N TYR A 60 -27.97 -28.95 7.61
CA TYR A 60 -28.84 -27.78 7.62
C TYR A 60 -28.21 -26.58 8.35
N PHE A 61 -28.21 -25.43 7.67
CA PHE A 61 -28.08 -24.10 8.27
C PHE A 61 -29.29 -23.25 7.90
N SER A 62 -29.80 -22.47 8.85
CA SER A 62 -30.71 -21.35 8.58
C SER A 62 -29.90 -20.23 7.92
N LEU A 63 -30.18 -19.96 6.65
CA LEU A 63 -29.50 -18.93 5.88
C LEU A 63 -30.09 -17.55 6.17
N ARG A 64 -29.22 -16.58 6.47
CA ARG A 64 -29.55 -15.15 6.60
C ARG A 64 -28.85 -14.34 5.52
N CYS A 65 -29.37 -13.15 5.21
CA CYS A 65 -28.91 -12.33 4.09
C CYS A 65 -28.70 -10.89 4.54
N LYS A 66 -27.46 -10.37 4.46
CA LYS A 66 -27.09 -9.03 4.89
C LYS A 66 -26.39 -8.31 3.74
N GLN A 67 -27.01 -7.24 3.24
CA GLN A 67 -26.46 -6.46 2.13
C GLN A 67 -25.42 -5.45 2.62
N ALA A 68 -24.30 -5.37 1.91
CA ALA A 68 -23.29 -4.33 2.00
C ALA A 68 -23.43 -3.35 0.82
N PHE A 69 -22.88 -2.14 0.94
CA PHE A 69 -22.85 -1.13 -0.12
C PHE A 69 -21.93 -1.53 -1.28
N ASN A 70 -20.86 -2.27 -1.01
CA ASN A 70 -19.95 -2.81 -2.02
C ASN A 70 -19.21 -4.07 -1.52
N LYS A 71 -18.44 -4.71 -2.42
CA LYS A 71 -17.68 -5.93 -2.10
C LYS A 71 -16.55 -5.73 -1.08
N GLU A 72 -15.99 -4.53 -0.96
CA GLU A 72 -14.93 -4.24 0.03
C GLU A 72 -15.51 -4.25 1.45
N GLU A 73 -16.61 -3.53 1.67
CA GLU A 73 -17.37 -3.59 2.93
C GLU A 73 -17.85 -5.01 3.20
N CYS A 74 -18.30 -5.73 2.17
CA CYS A 74 -18.71 -7.12 2.30
C CYS A 74 -17.57 -8.04 2.81
N MET A 75 -16.34 -7.86 2.31
CA MET A 75 -15.17 -8.58 2.82
C MET A 75 -14.81 -8.17 4.26
N THR A 76 -14.84 -6.87 4.58
CA THR A 76 -14.64 -6.38 5.96
C THR A 76 -15.71 -6.89 6.93
N MET A 77 -16.95 -7.07 6.45
CA MET A 77 -18.02 -7.70 7.22
C MET A 77 -17.78 -9.19 7.47
N LEU A 78 -17.04 -9.89 6.61
CA LEU A 78 -16.61 -11.27 6.89
C LEU A 78 -15.41 -11.30 7.85
N ASP A 79 -14.43 -10.40 7.69
CA ASP A 79 -13.24 -10.30 8.57
C ASP A 79 -13.66 -9.98 10.02
N HIS A 80 -14.59 -9.03 10.19
CA HIS A 80 -15.21 -8.69 11.48
C HIS A 80 -16.37 -9.63 11.90
N GLU A 81 -16.49 -10.82 11.30
CA GLU A 81 -17.51 -11.88 11.56
C GLU A 81 -19.00 -11.42 11.54
N ASN A 82 -19.25 -10.22 11.00
CA ASN A 82 -20.54 -9.56 10.84
C ASN A 82 -21.41 -10.17 9.73
N ALA A 83 -20.81 -10.98 8.88
CA ALA A 83 -21.38 -12.01 8.02
C ALA A 83 -20.38 -13.18 7.93
N GLN A 84 -20.77 -14.33 7.37
CA GLN A 84 -19.96 -15.54 7.41
C GLN A 84 -19.42 -15.94 6.03
N ILE A 85 -20.23 -15.84 4.97
CA ILE A 85 -19.84 -16.27 3.61
C ILE A 85 -20.29 -15.29 2.52
N THR A 86 -19.54 -15.26 1.43
CA THR A 86 -19.90 -14.56 0.18
C THR A 86 -19.18 -15.18 -1.02
N THR A 87 -19.42 -14.65 -2.22
CA THR A 87 -18.96 -15.18 -3.52
C THR A 87 -18.18 -14.13 -4.31
N LEU A 88 -16.94 -14.48 -4.71
CA LEU A 88 -15.98 -13.54 -5.28
C LEU A 88 -15.43 -14.00 -6.64
N ASP A 89 -15.14 -13.03 -7.51
CA ASP A 89 -14.29 -13.23 -8.70
C ASP A 89 -12.87 -13.61 -8.26
N ALA A 90 -12.14 -14.38 -9.08
CA ALA A 90 -10.79 -14.81 -8.74
C ALA A 90 -9.83 -13.65 -8.39
N GLY A 91 -9.98 -12.48 -9.04
CA GLY A 91 -9.19 -11.28 -8.74
C GLY A 91 -9.55 -10.64 -7.39
N GLU A 92 -10.78 -10.83 -6.93
CA GLU A 92 -11.26 -10.38 -5.63
C GLU A 92 -10.82 -11.34 -4.51
N VAL A 93 -10.69 -12.65 -4.77
CA VAL A 93 -10.14 -13.62 -3.81
C VAL A 93 -8.69 -13.29 -3.41
N PHE A 94 -7.89 -12.71 -4.32
CA PHE A 94 -6.58 -12.17 -3.96
C PHE A 94 -6.69 -11.07 -2.89
N ILE A 95 -7.64 -10.14 -3.05
CA ILE A 95 -7.86 -9.08 -2.07
C ILE A 95 -8.33 -9.67 -0.75
N ALA A 96 -9.34 -10.53 -0.81
CA ALA A 96 -9.98 -11.17 0.32
C ALA A 96 -8.96 -11.83 1.26
N GLY A 97 -8.09 -12.67 0.71
CA GLY A 97 -7.05 -13.35 1.50
C GLY A 97 -5.79 -12.55 1.79
N ARG A 98 -5.63 -11.34 1.21
CA ARG A 98 -4.44 -10.50 1.45
C ARG A 98 -4.68 -9.27 2.32
N TYR A 99 -5.92 -8.80 2.41
CA TYR A 99 -6.29 -7.56 3.12
C TYR A 99 -7.48 -7.70 4.09
N HIS A 100 -8.27 -8.78 4.02
CA HIS A 100 -9.45 -9.01 4.86
C HIS A 100 -9.45 -10.41 5.52
N SER A 101 -8.28 -11.04 5.63
CA SER A 101 -8.07 -12.34 6.30
C SER A 101 -8.98 -13.50 5.81
N LEU A 102 -9.52 -13.47 4.58
CA LEU A 102 -10.48 -14.47 4.10
C LEU A 102 -9.84 -15.66 3.39
N VAL A 103 -10.50 -16.81 3.43
CA VAL A 103 -10.08 -18.06 2.76
C VAL A 103 -11.17 -18.59 1.82
N PRO A 104 -10.83 -19.03 0.61
CA PRO A 104 -11.76 -19.73 -0.27
C PRO A 104 -11.98 -21.16 0.23
N ILE A 105 -13.23 -21.63 0.24
CA ILE A 105 -13.62 -22.97 0.70
C ILE A 105 -14.22 -23.84 -0.40
N MET A 106 -14.78 -23.24 -1.46
CA MET A 106 -15.30 -23.94 -2.63
C MET A 106 -15.10 -23.09 -3.90
N GLN A 107 -15.14 -23.72 -5.07
CA GLN A 107 -15.17 -23.05 -6.37
C GLN A 107 -16.39 -23.54 -7.19
N GLU A 108 -16.93 -22.71 -8.08
CA GLU A 108 -17.95 -23.12 -9.06
C GLU A 108 -17.42 -24.15 -10.07
N ILE A 109 -18.31 -25.02 -10.57
CA ILE A 109 -18.06 -25.91 -11.71
C ILE A 109 -19.03 -25.55 -12.84
N TYR A 110 -18.50 -25.36 -14.04
CA TYR A 110 -19.26 -25.06 -15.27
C TYR A 110 -19.53 -26.31 -16.11
N GLU A 111 -20.45 -26.23 -17.08
CA GLU A 111 -21.02 -27.37 -17.81
C GLU A 111 -20.04 -28.43 -18.35
N SER A 112 -18.82 -28.06 -18.77
CA SER A 112 -17.82 -29.04 -19.23
C SER A 112 -17.00 -29.69 -18.10
N GLY A 113 -17.52 -29.70 -16.86
CA GLY A 113 -16.87 -30.29 -15.68
C GLY A 113 -15.61 -29.55 -15.22
N VAL A 114 -15.50 -28.25 -15.53
CA VAL A 114 -14.29 -27.44 -15.26
C VAL A 114 -14.52 -26.35 -14.22
N ASN A 115 -13.52 -26.13 -13.38
CA ASN A 115 -13.42 -25.05 -12.40
C ASN A 115 -12.61 -23.84 -12.93
N TYR A 116 -12.67 -23.59 -14.24
CA TYR A 116 -12.02 -22.44 -14.87
C TYR A 116 -12.77 -21.95 -16.10
N GLN A 117 -12.57 -20.67 -16.41
CA GLN A 117 -13.02 -19.97 -17.62
C GLN A 117 -11.80 -19.44 -18.40
N TYR A 118 -12.05 -19.00 -19.64
CA TYR A 118 -11.10 -18.25 -20.45
C TYR A 118 -11.43 -16.75 -20.41
N ALA A 119 -10.42 -15.91 -20.21
CA ALA A 119 -10.50 -14.47 -20.41
C ALA A 119 -10.37 -14.16 -21.91
N VAL A 120 -11.27 -13.34 -22.45
CA VAL A 120 -11.34 -13.02 -23.87
C VAL A 120 -11.50 -11.53 -24.11
N ALA A 121 -10.95 -11.04 -25.22
CA ALA A 121 -11.26 -9.72 -25.77
C ALA A 121 -12.29 -9.89 -26.89
N VAL A 122 -13.41 -9.18 -26.80
CA VAL A 122 -14.53 -9.27 -27.75
C VAL A 122 -14.70 -7.92 -28.46
N ILE A 123 -14.85 -7.97 -29.79
CA ILE A 123 -15.08 -6.81 -30.64
C ILE A 123 -16.32 -7.04 -31.52
N LYS A 124 -16.91 -5.95 -32.04
CA LYS A 124 -17.95 -6.03 -33.07
C LYS A 124 -17.32 -6.54 -34.38
N LYS A 125 -17.98 -7.50 -35.04
CA LYS A 125 -17.44 -8.17 -36.22
C LYS A 125 -17.21 -7.19 -37.38
N GLY A 126 -15.98 -7.14 -37.90
CA GLY A 126 -15.59 -6.19 -38.94
C GLY A 126 -15.40 -4.74 -38.47
N SER A 127 -15.47 -4.46 -37.15
CA SER A 127 -14.97 -3.20 -36.58
C SER A 127 -13.44 -3.23 -36.43
N LEU A 128 -12.83 -2.09 -36.11
CA LEU A 128 -11.39 -1.98 -35.83
C LEU A 128 -10.45 -2.60 -36.90
N PRO A 129 -10.69 -2.52 -38.23
CA PRO A 129 -9.86 -3.19 -39.24
C PRO A 129 -8.37 -2.78 -39.21
N GLU A 130 -8.05 -1.62 -38.63
CA GLU A 130 -6.71 -1.12 -38.38
C GLU A 130 -5.96 -1.84 -37.24
N VAL A 131 -6.66 -2.56 -36.35
CA VAL A 131 -6.05 -3.32 -35.26
C VAL A 131 -5.53 -4.66 -35.81
N GLN A 132 -4.20 -4.75 -35.95
CA GLN A 132 -3.47 -5.94 -36.41
C GLN A 132 -2.63 -6.57 -35.31
N THR A 133 -2.30 -5.81 -34.26
CA THR A 133 -1.50 -6.21 -33.11
C THR A 133 -2.10 -5.67 -31.81
N LEU A 134 -1.64 -6.17 -30.67
CA LEU A 134 -2.04 -5.64 -29.35
C LEU A 134 -1.58 -4.19 -29.09
N TYR A 135 -0.63 -3.66 -29.87
CA TYR A 135 -0.17 -2.27 -29.78
C TYR A 135 -1.20 -1.28 -30.35
N ASP A 136 -1.93 -1.71 -31.38
CA ASP A 136 -2.91 -0.89 -32.11
C ASP A 136 -4.21 -0.64 -31.31
N LEU A 137 -4.33 -1.27 -30.12
CA LEU A 137 -5.37 -1.00 -29.13
C LEU A 137 -5.17 0.33 -28.39
N ARG A 138 -4.04 1.01 -28.60
CA ARG A 138 -3.76 2.33 -28.02
C ARG A 138 -4.75 3.39 -28.55
N GLY A 139 -5.43 4.08 -27.64
CA GLY A 139 -6.45 5.09 -27.93
C GLY A 139 -7.85 4.52 -28.23
N LYS A 140 -8.08 3.22 -27.99
CA LYS A 140 -9.37 2.56 -28.24
C LYS A 140 -10.31 2.59 -27.03
N LYS A 141 -11.61 2.57 -27.29
CA LYS A 141 -12.67 2.61 -26.27
C LYS A 141 -12.89 1.25 -25.63
N GLY A 142 -12.24 1.02 -24.50
CA GLY A 142 -12.35 -0.21 -23.71
C GLY A 142 -13.55 -0.24 -22.76
N CYS A 143 -14.13 -1.43 -22.63
CA CYS A 143 -15.15 -1.78 -21.66
C CYS A 143 -14.63 -2.90 -20.75
N PHE A 144 -14.52 -2.62 -19.45
CA PHE A 144 -13.89 -3.51 -18.46
C PHE A 144 -14.90 -3.82 -17.35
N ALA A 145 -15.04 -5.10 -17.00
CA ALA A 145 -16.04 -5.56 -16.01
C ALA A 145 -15.88 -4.93 -14.61
N GLY A 146 -14.66 -4.47 -14.29
CA GLY A 146 -14.36 -3.70 -13.10
C GLY A 146 -12.88 -3.78 -12.75
N VAL A 147 -12.31 -2.68 -12.24
CA VAL A 147 -10.90 -2.63 -11.82
C VAL A 147 -10.67 -3.66 -10.71
N GLY A 148 -9.76 -4.58 -10.95
CA GLY A 148 -9.42 -5.70 -10.05
C GLY A 148 -9.99 -7.08 -10.43
N THR A 149 -10.99 -7.16 -11.33
CA THR A 149 -11.50 -8.44 -11.84
C THR A 149 -10.41 -9.21 -12.61
N LEU A 150 -10.36 -10.54 -12.49
CA LEU A 150 -9.25 -11.30 -13.09
C LEU A 150 -9.34 -11.33 -14.62
N ALA A 151 -10.51 -11.69 -15.17
CA ALA A 151 -10.71 -11.76 -16.62
C ALA A 151 -10.90 -10.37 -17.24
N GLY A 152 -11.66 -9.50 -16.57
CA GLY A 152 -12.08 -8.21 -17.09
C GLY A 152 -11.08 -7.07 -16.91
N TRP A 153 -10.00 -7.28 -16.15
CA TRP A 153 -8.99 -6.25 -15.90
C TRP A 153 -7.57 -6.82 -15.76
N VAL A 154 -7.31 -7.68 -14.77
CA VAL A 154 -5.93 -8.06 -14.40
C VAL A 154 -5.19 -8.81 -15.51
N ILE A 155 -5.85 -9.77 -16.18
CA ILE A 155 -5.25 -10.47 -17.33
C ILE A 155 -5.04 -9.50 -18.51
N PRO A 156 -6.05 -8.74 -19.01
CA PRO A 156 -5.87 -7.71 -20.03
C PRO A 156 -4.71 -6.75 -19.77
N ILE A 157 -4.66 -6.13 -18.59
CA ILE A 157 -3.65 -5.12 -18.24
C ILE A 157 -2.24 -5.75 -18.18
N ASN A 158 -2.08 -6.95 -17.60
CA ASN A 158 -0.79 -7.66 -17.59
C ASN A 158 -0.33 -8.04 -19.02
N THR A 159 -1.25 -8.53 -19.86
CA THR A 159 -0.96 -8.89 -21.25
C THR A 159 -0.56 -7.66 -22.08
N LEU A 160 -1.21 -6.52 -21.87
CA LEU A 160 -0.85 -5.26 -22.55
C LEU A 160 0.47 -4.65 -22.05
N MET A 161 0.78 -4.76 -20.75
CA MET A 161 2.09 -4.37 -20.20
C MET A 161 3.24 -5.22 -20.76
N ARG A 162 3.03 -6.52 -21.01
CA ARG A 162 4.07 -7.43 -21.51
C ARG A 162 4.21 -7.44 -23.03
N TYR A 163 3.10 -7.37 -23.76
CA TYR A 163 3.03 -7.67 -25.20
C TYR A 163 2.33 -6.59 -26.03
N GLY A 164 1.43 -5.80 -25.43
CA GLY A 164 0.74 -4.68 -26.09
C GLY A 164 1.49 -3.34 -26.05
N GLY A 165 2.70 -3.28 -25.48
CA GLY A 165 3.48 -2.05 -25.38
C GLY A 165 2.81 -0.95 -24.55
N MET A 166 2.06 -1.32 -23.49
CA MET A 166 1.52 -0.36 -22.53
C MET A 166 2.62 0.08 -21.55
N GLU A 167 2.95 1.37 -21.60
CA GLU A 167 3.98 1.99 -20.76
C GLU A 167 3.57 2.02 -19.29
N VAL A 168 4.48 1.63 -18.39
CA VAL A 168 4.27 1.77 -16.93
C VAL A 168 4.58 3.20 -16.51
N ILE A 169 3.53 4.01 -16.34
CA ILE A 169 3.62 5.43 -15.96
C ILE A 169 3.75 5.58 -14.44
N ASP A 170 3.06 4.72 -13.70
CA ASP A 170 3.14 4.65 -12.24
C ASP A 170 3.22 3.18 -11.80
N CYS A 171 4.34 2.80 -11.19
CA CYS A 171 4.57 1.43 -10.74
C CYS A 171 3.63 0.98 -9.61
N ASN A 172 3.02 1.92 -8.89
CA ASN A 172 2.10 1.63 -7.80
C ASN A 172 0.63 1.80 -8.23
N ASN A 173 0.38 2.28 -9.46
CA ASN A 173 -0.96 2.55 -9.98
C ASN A 173 -1.03 2.29 -11.49
N HIS A 174 -1.41 1.06 -11.82
CA HIS A 174 -1.64 0.62 -13.19
C HIS A 174 -2.89 1.26 -13.84
N VAL A 175 -3.77 1.92 -13.07
CA VAL A 175 -4.92 2.67 -13.62
C VAL A 175 -4.42 3.88 -14.42
N LYS A 176 -3.42 4.62 -13.93
CA LYS A 176 -2.77 5.72 -14.68
C LYS A 176 -2.15 5.26 -16.00
N SER A 177 -1.46 4.11 -15.99
CA SER A 177 -0.91 3.49 -17.19
C SER A 177 -2.03 3.12 -18.19
N THR A 178 -3.16 2.60 -17.68
CA THR A 178 -4.34 2.24 -18.49
C THR A 178 -5.05 3.48 -19.06
N ILE A 179 -5.18 4.57 -18.27
CA ILE A 179 -5.69 5.88 -18.70
C ILE A 179 -4.88 6.39 -19.90
N LYS A 180 -3.54 6.35 -19.83
CA LYS A 180 -2.67 6.79 -20.95
C LYS A 180 -2.81 5.88 -22.18
N PHE A 181 -3.07 4.59 -21.99
CA PHE A 181 -3.14 3.64 -23.10
C PHE A 181 -4.47 3.68 -23.86
N PHE A 182 -5.62 3.64 -23.18
CA PHE A 182 -6.94 3.62 -23.83
C PHE A 182 -7.59 4.99 -23.97
N GLY A 183 -7.36 5.91 -23.02
CA GLY A 183 -8.09 7.18 -22.96
C GLY A 183 -9.57 6.98 -22.57
N PRO A 184 -10.54 7.55 -23.31
CA PRO A 184 -11.97 7.43 -22.96
C PRO A 184 -12.46 5.98 -22.97
N SER A 185 -12.92 5.48 -21.82
CA SER A 185 -13.35 4.08 -21.62
C SER A 185 -14.39 3.97 -20.50
N CYS A 186 -14.88 2.75 -20.22
CA CYS A 186 -15.55 2.44 -18.96
C CYS A 186 -14.86 1.28 -18.23
N ALA A 187 -14.27 1.57 -17.07
CA ALA A 187 -13.77 0.63 -16.09
C ALA A 187 -14.27 1.05 -14.70
N VAL A 188 -15.32 0.38 -14.22
CA VAL A 188 -15.92 0.70 -12.91
C VAL A 188 -14.92 0.52 -11.77
N ASN A 189 -15.05 1.35 -10.74
CA ASN A 189 -14.16 1.49 -9.58
C ASN A 189 -12.76 2.08 -9.89
N SER A 190 -12.50 2.61 -11.09
CA SER A 190 -11.19 3.21 -11.42
C SER A 190 -10.82 4.48 -10.63
N LEU A 191 -11.79 5.10 -9.93
CA LEU A 191 -11.58 6.30 -9.11
C LEU A 191 -11.69 6.08 -7.59
N ILE A 192 -12.00 4.87 -7.09
CA ILE A 192 -12.05 4.64 -5.63
C ILE A 192 -10.65 4.66 -5.04
N ASP A 193 -10.51 5.11 -3.79
CA ASP A 193 -9.23 5.34 -3.08
C ASP A 193 -8.26 4.15 -3.17
N LYS A 194 -8.78 2.91 -3.13
CA LYS A 194 -8.00 1.68 -3.28
C LYS A 194 -7.23 1.57 -4.61
N TYR A 195 -7.74 2.19 -5.67
CA TYR A 195 -7.14 2.24 -7.01
C TYR A 195 -6.73 3.67 -7.42
N ASN A 196 -7.05 4.67 -6.59
CA ASN A 196 -6.76 6.09 -6.74
C ASN A 196 -6.23 6.69 -5.40
N PRO A 197 -5.20 6.12 -4.75
CA PRO A 197 -4.89 6.45 -3.35
C PRO A 197 -4.30 7.84 -3.14
N LEU A 198 -3.86 8.50 -4.22
CA LEU A 198 -3.39 9.89 -4.23
C LEU A 198 -4.47 10.89 -4.73
N GLY A 199 -5.65 10.40 -5.12
CA GLY A 199 -6.75 11.21 -5.66
C GLY A 199 -6.55 11.77 -7.08
N ASP A 200 -5.43 11.47 -7.74
CA ASP A 200 -4.98 12.11 -8.99
C ASP A 200 -5.22 11.29 -10.28
N ASN A 201 -5.97 10.18 -10.23
CA ASN A 201 -6.46 9.51 -11.43
C ASN A 201 -7.44 10.41 -12.20
N SER A 202 -7.27 10.51 -13.52
CA SER A 202 -8.26 11.15 -14.39
C SER A 202 -9.48 10.24 -14.64
N ASP A 203 -10.64 10.88 -14.79
CA ASP A 203 -11.95 10.31 -15.09
C ASP A 203 -12.10 9.71 -16.50
N GLN A 204 -11.04 9.68 -17.32
CA GLN A 204 -11.04 9.11 -18.67
C GLN A 204 -11.64 7.68 -18.71
N LEU A 205 -11.28 6.82 -17.76
CA LEU A 205 -11.81 5.45 -17.64
C LEU A 205 -13.24 5.39 -17.03
N CYS A 206 -13.82 6.52 -16.65
CA CYS A 206 -15.22 6.64 -16.26
C CYS A 206 -16.07 7.35 -17.32
N SER A 207 -15.46 7.87 -18.39
CA SER A 207 -16.14 8.73 -19.37
C SER A 207 -17.33 8.03 -20.04
N LEU A 208 -17.15 6.77 -20.49
CA LEU A 208 -18.20 6.02 -21.18
C LEU A 208 -19.24 5.40 -20.22
N CYS A 209 -18.96 5.31 -18.91
CA CYS A 209 -19.88 4.69 -17.96
C CYS A 209 -21.19 5.51 -17.81
N ILE A 210 -22.35 4.87 -17.66
CA ILE A 210 -23.67 5.52 -17.80
C ILE A 210 -24.50 5.59 -16.51
N GLY A 211 -23.91 5.26 -15.37
CA GLY A 211 -24.55 5.35 -14.06
C GLY A 211 -24.96 6.77 -13.67
N LYS A 212 -25.91 6.88 -12.75
CA LYS A 212 -26.46 8.16 -12.28
C LYS A 212 -25.48 8.86 -11.34
N ILE A 213 -25.47 10.18 -11.35
CA ILE A 213 -24.68 11.02 -10.43
C ILE A 213 -25.64 11.61 -9.38
N PRO A 214 -25.30 11.61 -8.07
CA PRO A 214 -24.09 11.05 -7.45
C PRO A 214 -24.14 9.52 -7.24
N GLY A 215 -22.98 8.92 -6.94
CA GLY A 215 -22.85 7.55 -6.41
C GLY A 215 -22.95 6.39 -7.41
N GLY A 216 -23.79 6.49 -8.45
CA GLY A 216 -24.01 5.42 -9.43
C GLY A 216 -23.00 5.37 -10.58
N LYS A 217 -22.47 6.52 -11.05
CA LYS A 217 -21.52 6.54 -12.18
C LYS A 217 -20.16 5.95 -11.80
N CYS A 218 -19.67 5.02 -12.61
CA CYS A 218 -18.36 4.39 -12.50
C CYS A 218 -18.12 3.62 -11.19
N THR A 219 -19.19 3.17 -10.51
CA THR A 219 -19.12 2.29 -9.33
C THR A 219 -19.73 0.92 -9.66
N ASN A 220 -19.76 0.01 -8.69
CA ASN A 220 -20.45 -1.28 -8.84
C ASN A 220 -21.95 -1.15 -9.20
N GLN A 221 -22.57 0.03 -9.01
CA GLN A 221 -23.96 0.33 -9.34
C GLN A 221 -24.15 0.89 -10.76
N ASP A 222 -23.07 1.09 -11.52
CA ASP A 222 -23.15 1.55 -12.91
C ASP A 222 -23.76 0.45 -13.80
N PRO A 223 -24.66 0.75 -14.76
CA PRO A 223 -25.16 -0.25 -15.71
C PRO A 223 -24.08 -0.93 -16.57
N TYR A 224 -22.85 -0.40 -16.61
CA TYR A 224 -21.68 -1.03 -17.26
C TYR A 224 -20.77 -1.81 -16.28
N SER A 225 -21.19 -2.00 -15.03
CA SER A 225 -20.55 -2.88 -14.03
C SER A 225 -20.76 -4.37 -14.36
N GLY A 226 -19.78 -5.21 -14.03
CA GLY A 226 -19.84 -6.66 -14.28
C GLY A 226 -19.50 -7.05 -15.72
N TYR A 227 -19.42 -8.36 -15.99
CA TYR A 227 -19.11 -8.86 -17.34
C TYR A 227 -20.28 -8.56 -18.30
N GLU A 228 -21.50 -8.61 -17.78
CA GLU A 228 -22.77 -8.27 -18.41
C GLU A 228 -22.77 -6.79 -18.83
N GLY A 229 -22.39 -5.90 -17.90
CA GLY A 229 -22.28 -4.47 -18.13
C GLY A 229 -21.14 -4.10 -19.09
N ALA A 230 -20.01 -4.81 -19.04
CA ALA A 230 -18.93 -4.62 -20.00
C ALA A 230 -19.32 -5.07 -21.43
N PHE A 231 -20.11 -6.15 -21.57
CA PHE A 231 -20.68 -6.53 -22.86
C PHE A 231 -21.70 -5.50 -23.35
N ARG A 232 -22.59 -5.01 -22.47
CA ARG A 232 -23.53 -3.91 -22.76
C ARG A 232 -22.80 -2.65 -23.22
N CYS A 233 -21.72 -2.27 -22.54
CA CYS A 233 -20.83 -1.18 -22.91
C CYS A 233 -20.28 -1.35 -24.34
N LEU A 234 -19.83 -2.56 -24.72
CA LEU A 234 -19.40 -2.85 -26.10
C LEU A 234 -20.55 -2.70 -27.10
N VAL A 235 -21.77 -3.14 -26.77
CA VAL A 235 -22.95 -2.96 -27.64
C VAL A 235 -23.24 -1.47 -27.86
N GLU A 236 -23.33 -0.70 -26.79
CA GLU A 236 -23.87 0.68 -26.79
C GLU A 236 -22.83 1.77 -27.12
N ALA A 237 -21.59 1.69 -26.61
CA ALA A 237 -20.65 2.84 -26.60
C ALA A 237 -19.17 2.52 -26.92
N GLY A 238 -18.71 1.31 -26.62
CA GLY A 238 -17.31 0.89 -26.75
C GLY A 238 -16.93 0.26 -28.09
N GLU A 239 -15.63 0.06 -28.28
CA GLU A 239 -15.03 -0.64 -29.42
C GLU A 239 -14.60 -2.08 -29.06
N ILE A 240 -14.19 -2.31 -27.80
CA ILE A 240 -13.66 -3.60 -27.30
C ILE A 240 -14.11 -3.85 -25.86
N ALA A 241 -14.51 -5.08 -25.51
CA ALA A 241 -14.77 -5.50 -24.13
C ALA A 241 -13.87 -6.66 -23.68
N PHE A 242 -13.53 -6.66 -22.40
CA PHE A 242 -12.76 -7.73 -21.75
C PHE A 242 -13.66 -8.55 -20.82
N LEU A 243 -13.89 -9.81 -21.20
CA LEU A 243 -14.98 -10.66 -20.68
C LEU A 243 -14.48 -12.06 -20.30
N VAL A 244 -15.33 -12.83 -19.62
CA VAL A 244 -15.25 -14.30 -19.66
C VAL A 244 -15.95 -14.82 -20.90
N HIS A 245 -15.44 -15.93 -21.46
CA HIS A 245 -15.92 -16.47 -22.74
C HIS A 245 -17.42 -16.83 -22.82
N THR A 246 -18.10 -17.06 -21.69
CA THR A 246 -19.53 -17.42 -21.67
C THR A 246 -20.46 -16.22 -21.86
N THR A 247 -20.04 -15.00 -21.47
CA THR A 247 -20.91 -13.82 -21.38
C THR A 247 -21.62 -13.47 -22.69
N VAL A 248 -20.94 -13.60 -23.84
CA VAL A 248 -21.56 -13.30 -25.16
C VAL A 248 -22.68 -14.31 -25.48
N GLN A 249 -22.52 -15.58 -25.07
CA GLN A 249 -23.54 -16.61 -25.26
C GLN A 249 -24.70 -16.45 -24.28
N GLU A 250 -24.42 -16.10 -23.03
CA GLU A 250 -25.41 -15.79 -22.00
C GLU A 250 -26.29 -14.60 -22.47
N MET A 251 -25.68 -13.43 -22.70
CA MET A 251 -26.34 -12.15 -23.02
C MET A 251 -27.00 -12.08 -24.41
N THR A 252 -26.78 -13.07 -25.29
CA THR A 252 -27.48 -13.17 -26.59
C THR A 252 -28.42 -14.38 -26.69
N SER A 253 -28.47 -15.22 -25.66
CA SER A 253 -29.47 -16.31 -25.56
C SER A 253 -30.81 -15.83 -24.97
N THR A 254 -30.78 -14.78 -24.15
CA THR A 254 -31.98 -14.18 -23.55
C THR A 254 -32.63 -13.17 -24.49
N THR A 255 -33.94 -13.29 -24.71
CA THR A 255 -34.71 -12.32 -25.52
C THR A 255 -35.03 -11.02 -24.78
N PHE A 256 -34.53 -10.86 -23.56
CA PHE A 256 -34.88 -9.78 -22.64
C PHE A 256 -34.01 -8.54 -22.82
N ASP A 257 -32.68 -8.66 -22.75
CA ASP A 257 -31.78 -7.50 -22.78
C ASP A 257 -31.53 -6.96 -24.19
N PHE A 258 -31.37 -7.85 -25.19
CA PHE A 258 -31.02 -7.45 -26.55
C PHE A 258 -31.75 -8.25 -27.65
N SER A 259 -33.06 -8.06 -27.79
CA SER A 259 -33.91 -8.73 -28.80
C SER A 259 -33.45 -8.60 -30.27
N SER A 260 -32.55 -7.67 -30.60
CA SER A 260 -31.98 -7.46 -31.94
C SER A 260 -30.50 -7.84 -32.10
N VAL A 261 -29.81 -8.21 -31.02
CA VAL A 261 -28.36 -8.50 -31.04
C VAL A 261 -28.13 -10.01 -31.09
N LYS A 262 -27.14 -10.45 -31.88
CA LYS A 262 -26.84 -11.87 -32.07
C LYS A 262 -25.35 -12.15 -31.94
N LYS A 263 -25.02 -13.35 -31.45
CA LYS A 263 -23.65 -13.85 -31.29
C LYS A 263 -22.78 -13.70 -32.54
N GLU A 264 -23.33 -13.91 -33.73
CA GLU A 264 -22.60 -13.84 -35.00
C GLU A 264 -22.15 -12.40 -35.39
N GLN A 265 -22.64 -11.38 -34.68
CA GLN A 265 -22.24 -9.97 -34.84
C GLN A 265 -20.94 -9.63 -34.09
N PHE A 266 -20.34 -10.58 -33.38
CA PHE A 266 -19.12 -10.40 -32.60
C PHE A 266 -18.02 -11.38 -33.03
N GLU A 267 -16.78 -11.00 -32.76
CA GLU A 267 -15.59 -11.84 -32.95
C GLU A 267 -14.61 -11.64 -31.80
N LEU A 268 -13.79 -12.66 -31.53
CA LEU A 268 -12.73 -12.63 -30.54
C LEU A 268 -11.48 -12.00 -31.16
N LEU A 269 -10.81 -11.13 -30.41
CA LEU A 269 -9.46 -10.64 -30.73
C LEU A 269 -8.43 -11.48 -29.96
N CYS A 270 -7.60 -12.21 -30.68
CA CYS A 270 -6.60 -13.10 -30.10
C CYS A 270 -5.31 -12.33 -29.71
N THR A 271 -4.46 -12.94 -28.88
CA THR A 271 -3.22 -12.31 -28.40
C THR A 271 -2.13 -12.13 -29.48
N ASP A 272 -2.26 -12.82 -30.61
CA ASP A 272 -1.46 -12.66 -31.82
C ASP A 272 -2.04 -11.61 -32.80
N GLY A 273 -3.14 -10.94 -32.43
CA GLY A 273 -3.86 -9.99 -33.28
C GLY A 273 -4.80 -10.63 -34.30
N THR A 274 -4.85 -11.96 -34.42
CA THR A 274 -5.82 -12.63 -35.29
C THR A 274 -7.24 -12.56 -34.71
N ARG A 275 -8.23 -12.90 -35.54
CA ARG A 275 -9.66 -12.86 -35.18
C ARG A 275 -10.30 -14.22 -35.34
N ARG A 276 -11.21 -14.56 -34.44
CA ARG A 276 -11.91 -15.85 -34.43
C ARG A 276 -13.39 -15.73 -34.07
N PRO A 277 -14.25 -16.68 -34.50
CA PRO A 277 -15.60 -16.81 -33.98
C PRO A 277 -15.63 -16.92 -32.45
N ILE A 278 -16.75 -16.53 -31.82
CA ILE A 278 -16.93 -16.61 -30.36
C ILE A 278 -16.72 -18.03 -29.81
N ASP A 279 -17.05 -19.07 -30.58
CA ASP A 279 -16.89 -20.48 -30.18
C ASP A 279 -15.44 -20.99 -30.17
N ASP A 280 -14.51 -20.32 -30.85
CA ASP A 280 -13.09 -20.70 -30.95
C ASP A 280 -12.28 -20.30 -29.68
N TYR A 281 -12.95 -19.84 -28.61
CA TYR A 281 -12.35 -19.32 -27.37
C TYR A 281 -11.26 -20.20 -26.75
N ARG A 282 -11.32 -21.53 -26.93
CA ARG A 282 -10.29 -22.47 -26.43
C ARG A 282 -8.94 -22.28 -27.11
N THR A 283 -8.93 -21.73 -28.32
CA THR A 283 -7.73 -21.36 -29.09
C THR A 283 -7.45 -19.85 -29.06
N CYS A 284 -8.49 -19.02 -28.97
CA CYS A 284 -8.41 -17.57 -28.96
C CYS A 284 -8.81 -17.01 -27.58
N ASN A 285 -7.85 -16.93 -26.67
CA ASN A 285 -8.04 -16.35 -25.34
C ASN A 285 -6.75 -15.67 -24.85
N TRP A 286 -6.88 -14.87 -23.80
CA TRP A 286 -5.81 -14.08 -23.20
C TRP A 286 -5.24 -14.70 -21.92
N GLY A 287 -5.83 -15.80 -21.44
CA GLY A 287 -5.44 -16.53 -20.24
C GLY A 287 -6.59 -17.32 -19.62
N THR A 288 -6.26 -18.23 -18.71
CA THR A 288 -7.23 -18.97 -17.89
C THR A 288 -7.50 -18.27 -16.56
N VAL A 289 -8.73 -18.45 -16.07
CA VAL A 289 -9.31 -17.77 -14.90
C VAL A 289 -9.95 -18.84 -14.02
N PRO A 290 -9.57 -19.02 -12.75
CA PRO A 290 -10.28 -19.91 -11.84
C PRO A 290 -11.75 -19.47 -11.70
N SER A 291 -12.65 -20.45 -11.57
CA SER A 291 -14.07 -20.17 -11.34
C SER A 291 -14.31 -19.43 -10.02
N ARG A 292 -15.46 -18.75 -9.89
CA ARG A 292 -15.77 -17.92 -8.70
C ARG A 292 -15.69 -18.76 -7.43
N ALA A 293 -15.17 -18.16 -6.36
CA ALA A 293 -14.99 -18.84 -5.08
C ALA A 293 -16.05 -18.44 -4.06
N ILE A 294 -16.44 -19.40 -3.23
CA ILE A 294 -17.14 -19.14 -1.98
C ILE A 294 -16.08 -18.95 -0.89
N VAL A 295 -16.10 -17.82 -0.19
CA VAL A 295 -15.10 -17.43 0.82
C VAL A 295 -15.71 -17.30 2.22
N THR A 296 -14.89 -17.44 3.25
CA THR A 296 -15.22 -17.27 4.68
C THR A 296 -14.01 -16.67 5.44
N SER A 297 -14.18 -16.19 6.66
CA SER A 297 -13.05 -15.71 7.49
C SER A 297 -12.05 -16.84 7.81
N SER A 298 -10.74 -16.54 7.81
CA SER A 298 -9.72 -17.49 8.26
C SER A 298 -9.84 -17.88 9.74
N ALA A 299 -10.47 -17.03 10.57
CA ALA A 299 -10.81 -17.35 11.96
C ALA A 299 -11.87 -18.47 12.08
N THR A 300 -12.68 -18.69 11.02
CA THR A 300 -13.64 -19.80 10.98
C THR A 300 -12.90 -21.14 11.07
N LYS A 301 -13.23 -21.94 12.08
CA LYS A 301 -12.61 -23.26 12.32
C LYS A 301 -12.84 -24.24 11.17
N PHE A 302 -11.89 -25.14 10.93
CA PHE A 302 -11.92 -26.09 9.81
C PHE A 302 -13.19 -26.96 9.80
N GLU A 303 -13.68 -27.40 10.96
CA GLU A 303 -14.91 -28.19 11.07
C GLU A 303 -16.14 -27.41 10.58
N ILE A 304 -16.19 -26.10 10.87
CA ILE A 304 -17.27 -25.20 10.43
C ILE A 304 -17.18 -24.97 8.92
N ARG A 305 -15.97 -24.75 8.37
CA ARG A 305 -15.76 -24.66 6.91
C ARG A 305 -16.25 -25.94 6.21
N ARG A 306 -15.96 -27.11 6.78
CA ARG A 306 -16.41 -28.41 6.27
C ARG A 306 -17.93 -28.61 6.40
N MET A 307 -18.58 -28.02 7.40
CA MET A 307 -20.04 -27.97 7.48
C MET A 307 -20.64 -27.03 6.41
N TYR A 308 -20.04 -25.87 6.14
CA TYR A 308 -20.45 -24.99 5.03
C TYR A 308 -20.31 -25.69 3.68
N GLN A 309 -19.20 -26.39 3.44
CA GLN A 309 -18.99 -27.20 2.22
C GLN A 309 -20.12 -28.22 2.00
N ARG A 310 -20.43 -29.04 3.02
CA ARG A 310 -21.52 -30.04 2.97
C ARG A 310 -22.91 -29.42 2.78
N PHE A 311 -23.17 -28.30 3.45
CA PHE A 311 -24.41 -27.53 3.32
C PHE A 311 -24.63 -27.07 1.88
N LEU A 312 -23.58 -26.54 1.24
CA LEU A 312 -23.60 -26.05 -0.14
C LEU A 312 -23.74 -27.18 -1.16
N GLU A 313 -22.99 -28.29 -1.02
CA GLU A 313 -23.20 -29.50 -1.85
C GLU A 313 -24.63 -30.03 -1.73
N ARG A 314 -25.19 -30.03 -0.52
CA ARG A 314 -26.57 -30.49 -0.30
C ARG A 314 -27.60 -29.49 -0.86
N ALA A 315 -27.29 -28.19 -0.85
CA ALA A 315 -28.10 -27.18 -1.51
C ALA A 315 -28.16 -27.41 -3.03
N VAL A 316 -27.04 -27.68 -3.71
CA VAL A 316 -27.03 -28.04 -5.15
C VAL A 316 -27.94 -29.25 -5.38
N ARG A 317 -27.75 -30.35 -4.65
CA ARG A 317 -28.50 -31.60 -4.84
C ARG A 317 -30.01 -31.53 -4.56
N ILE A 318 -30.50 -30.47 -3.93
CA ILE A 318 -31.93 -30.26 -3.64
C ILE A 318 -32.52 -29.14 -4.52
N LEU A 319 -31.74 -28.08 -4.77
CA LEU A 319 -32.21 -26.81 -5.31
C LEU A 319 -31.66 -26.48 -6.71
N HIS A 320 -30.87 -27.37 -7.31
CA HIS A 320 -30.59 -27.37 -8.75
C HIS A 320 -31.45 -28.43 -9.45
N ARG A 321 -32.44 -28.01 -10.26
CA ARG A 321 -33.43 -28.93 -10.83
C ARG A 321 -33.01 -29.44 -12.21
N ASN A 322 -32.14 -30.44 -12.20
CA ASN A 322 -31.67 -31.11 -13.42
C ASN A 322 -32.86 -31.68 -14.23
N ARG A 323 -33.23 -31.01 -15.33
CA ARG A 323 -34.60 -31.08 -15.90
C ARG A 323 -34.95 -32.39 -16.60
N ASN A 324 -34.00 -33.32 -16.72
CA ASN A 324 -34.13 -34.60 -17.43
C ASN A 324 -33.98 -35.84 -16.53
N ASP A 325 -33.54 -35.70 -15.26
CA ASP A 325 -33.25 -36.84 -14.38
C ASP A 325 -34.49 -37.30 -13.58
N THR A 326 -35.53 -37.73 -14.29
CA THR A 326 -36.63 -38.50 -13.69
C THR A 326 -36.29 -39.99 -13.71
N GLY A 327 -35.23 -40.37 -12.99
CA GLY A 327 -34.74 -41.74 -12.85
C GLY A 327 -34.03 -41.96 -11.50
N ASP A 328 -34.11 -43.18 -10.97
CA ASP A 328 -33.29 -43.75 -9.89
C ASP A 328 -33.07 -42.95 -8.58
N PHE A 329 -34.05 -42.13 -8.18
CA PHE A 329 -34.24 -41.74 -6.76
C PHE A 329 -34.72 -42.94 -5.91
N ASN A 330 -33.92 -44.01 -5.79
CA ASN A 330 -34.09 -45.07 -4.78
C ASN A 330 -32.88 -46.02 -4.63
N ARG A 331 -31.70 -45.49 -4.26
CA ARG A 331 -30.60 -46.25 -3.64
C ARG A 331 -29.67 -45.31 -2.87
N PHE A 332 -28.89 -45.87 -1.94
CA PHE A 332 -27.96 -45.16 -1.03
C PHE A 332 -28.59 -44.35 0.11
N ASP A 333 -29.66 -44.87 0.72
CA ASP A 333 -29.97 -44.58 2.14
C ASP A 333 -30.33 -45.89 2.87
N ASN A 334 -29.35 -46.79 3.00
CA ASN A 334 -29.39 -47.95 3.92
C ASN A 334 -28.05 -48.72 4.02
N GLN A 335 -26.98 -48.06 4.51
CA GLN A 335 -25.96 -48.78 5.27
C GLN A 335 -25.18 -47.82 6.18
N GLY A 336 -25.33 -47.98 7.49
CA GLY A 336 -24.53 -47.25 8.48
C GLY A 336 -23.27 -48.04 8.81
N ASP A 337 -22.10 -47.50 8.47
CA ASP A 337 -20.80 -48.06 8.85
C ASP A 337 -19.84 -46.97 9.34
N PHE A 338 -20.25 -46.26 10.40
CA PHE A 338 -19.30 -45.52 11.24
C PHE A 338 -18.48 -46.52 12.07
N ASN A 339 -17.37 -47.00 11.52
CA ASN A 339 -16.10 -47.36 12.20
C ASN A 339 -15.28 -48.42 11.43
N ARG A 340 -14.51 -47.98 10.43
CA ARG A 340 -13.23 -48.61 10.04
C ARG A 340 -12.49 -47.73 9.05
N PHE A 341 -11.26 -47.33 9.40
CA PHE A 341 -10.05 -47.46 8.59
C PHE A 341 -8.91 -46.74 9.31
N ASP A 342 -8.45 -47.38 10.38
CA ASP A 342 -7.08 -47.22 10.86
C ASP A 342 -6.45 -48.62 10.83
N ASN A 343 -5.15 -48.70 10.50
CA ASN A 343 -4.42 -49.94 10.18
C ASN A 343 -5.00 -50.80 9.03
N ASN A 344 -4.36 -50.75 7.86
CA ASN A 344 -3.28 -51.71 7.61
C ASN A 344 -2.38 -51.30 6.45
N GLN A 345 -1.12 -51.74 6.54
CA GLN A 345 -0.21 -51.86 5.40
C GLN A 345 -0.57 -53.10 4.58
N GLY A 346 -0.25 -53.10 3.29
CA GLY A 346 -0.06 -54.35 2.53
C GLY A 346 -1.04 -54.64 1.39
N ASP A 347 -0.52 -54.40 0.18
CA ASP A 347 -0.22 -55.45 -0.80
C ASP A 347 -1.18 -55.76 -1.99
N PHE A 348 -0.55 -56.29 -3.04
CA PHE A 348 -1.05 -56.88 -4.29
C PHE A 348 -1.81 -56.04 -5.32
N ASN A 349 -1.01 -55.43 -6.19
CA ASN A 349 -1.27 -55.32 -7.63
C ASN A 349 -1.78 -56.63 -8.27
N ARG A 350 -2.85 -56.53 -9.09
CA ARG A 350 -3.13 -57.30 -10.33
C ARG A 350 -4.44 -56.74 -10.93
N PHE A 351 -4.56 -56.41 -12.22
CA PHE A 351 -3.89 -56.92 -13.41
C PHE A 351 -3.51 -55.81 -14.43
N ASN A 352 -2.42 -56.02 -15.17
CA ASN A 352 -2.10 -55.28 -16.39
C ASN A 352 -2.85 -55.85 -17.61
N ASN A 353 -3.13 -55.04 -18.63
CA ASN A 353 -2.38 -55.10 -19.90
C ASN A 353 -2.90 -54.13 -20.97
N ASN A 354 -2.08 -53.17 -21.34
CA ASN A 354 -1.56 -53.08 -22.72
C ASN A 354 -0.23 -52.31 -22.69
N GLN A 355 0.74 -52.76 -23.48
CA GLN A 355 2.13 -52.31 -23.46
C GLN A 355 2.67 -52.20 -24.90
N GLY A 356 3.64 -51.33 -25.13
CA GLY A 356 4.37 -51.22 -26.38
C GLY A 356 4.78 -49.78 -26.73
N ASP A 357 6.05 -49.40 -26.86
CA ASP A 357 7.32 -49.73 -26.15
C ASP A 357 8.39 -48.74 -26.70
N PHE A 358 9.66 -48.82 -26.21
CA PHE A 358 10.89 -48.21 -26.80
C PHE A 358 11.03 -46.66 -26.76
N GLU A 359 12.17 -46.05 -26.37
CA GLU A 359 13.41 -46.54 -25.73
C GLU A 359 14.28 -45.35 -25.20
N ASN A 360 15.38 -45.69 -24.50
CA ASN A 360 16.63 -44.92 -24.29
C ASN A 360 16.73 -43.75 -23.28
N ARG A 361 17.35 -44.11 -22.15
CA ARG A 361 18.24 -43.32 -21.25
C ARG A 361 19.56 -42.95 -22.00
N PRO A 362 20.46 -42.05 -21.52
CA PRO A 362 21.13 -42.18 -20.20
C PRO A 362 21.44 -40.86 -19.47
N GLY A 363 22.02 -40.96 -18.26
CA GLY A 363 22.60 -39.81 -17.53
C GLY A 363 22.35 -39.85 -16.02
N TYR A 364 23.27 -40.46 -15.25
CA TYR A 364 23.24 -40.50 -13.79
C TYR A 364 24.56 -39.96 -13.25
N ASN A 365 24.55 -39.16 -12.18
CA ASN A 365 25.71 -38.98 -11.31
C ASN A 365 25.30 -38.38 -9.97
N ASN A 366 25.50 -39.14 -8.89
CA ASN A 366 25.47 -38.64 -7.51
C ASN A 366 26.90 -38.29 -7.08
N ARG A 367 27.06 -37.27 -6.22
CA ARG A 367 28.10 -37.30 -5.18
C ARG A 367 27.77 -36.39 -3.99
N PHE A 368 27.80 -37.04 -2.83
CA PHE A 368 28.15 -36.61 -1.47
C PHE A 368 29.04 -35.35 -1.37
N ASP A 369 29.08 -34.62 -0.25
CA ASP A 369 29.13 -35.09 1.15
C ASP A 369 28.38 -34.22 2.19
N GLU A 370 28.12 -34.82 3.35
CA GLU A 370 27.75 -34.14 4.60
C GLU A 370 29.00 -33.68 5.37
N ASN A 371 28.85 -32.78 6.35
CA ASN A 371 29.61 -32.82 7.61
C ASN A 371 29.03 -31.82 8.64
N GLU A 372 28.78 -32.30 9.86
CA GLU A 372 28.58 -31.50 11.08
C GLU A 372 29.99 -31.06 11.61
N PHE A 373 30.22 -30.33 12.71
CA PHE A 373 29.49 -30.11 13.97
C PHE A 373 30.03 -28.85 14.71
N ASN A 374 29.25 -28.33 15.66
CA ASN A 374 29.55 -28.21 17.11
C ASN A 374 29.38 -26.83 17.82
N ARG A 375 29.06 -26.91 19.12
CA ARG A 375 28.76 -25.85 20.14
C ARG A 375 27.46 -25.05 19.88
N GLY A 376 26.47 -25.00 20.78
CA GLY A 376 26.16 -25.80 21.98
C GLY A 376 26.17 -25.02 23.32
N GLY A 377 25.07 -25.06 24.08
CA GLY A 377 25.05 -24.66 25.50
C GLY A 377 23.72 -24.13 26.10
N PHE A 378 23.17 -24.89 27.06
CA PHE A 378 22.43 -24.43 28.27
C PHE A 378 21.05 -23.73 28.19
N ARG A 379 20.01 -24.59 28.25
CA ARG A 379 18.90 -24.63 29.24
C ARG A 379 18.67 -23.41 30.17
N ASN A 380 17.39 -23.05 30.36
CA ASN A 380 16.71 -23.22 31.67
C ASN A 380 15.20 -23.49 31.49
N PRO A 381 14.45 -24.06 32.48
CA PRO A 381 13.14 -24.69 32.21
C PRO A 381 11.95 -24.19 33.07
N ASN A 382 10.82 -24.89 32.91
CA ASN A 382 9.66 -25.03 33.82
C ASN A 382 8.80 -23.79 34.14
N GLU A 383 7.66 -23.71 33.44
CA GLU A 383 6.36 -24.17 33.97
C GLU A 383 6.14 -24.06 35.50
N TYR A 384 5.12 -23.29 35.89
CA TYR A 384 4.26 -23.63 37.02
C TYR A 384 2.81 -23.26 36.71
N ASN A 385 1.89 -24.20 36.98
CA ASN A 385 0.45 -24.04 36.84
C ASN A 385 -0.16 -23.77 38.24
N THR A 386 -1.25 -22.99 38.34
CA THR A 386 -2.11 -22.99 39.54
C THR A 386 -3.50 -22.43 39.26
N ASP A 387 -4.51 -23.15 39.74
CA ASP A 387 -5.93 -22.85 39.53
C ASP A 387 -6.51 -21.79 40.49
N ASN A 388 -7.52 -21.08 39.98
CA ASN A 388 -8.77 -20.70 40.67
C ASN A 388 -8.73 -19.79 41.93
N TRP A 389 -9.68 -18.85 42.02
CA TRP A 389 -10.49 -18.65 43.24
C TRP A 389 -11.77 -17.85 42.93
N ASP A 390 -12.93 -18.44 43.19
CA ASP A 390 -14.24 -17.77 43.17
C ASP A 390 -14.35 -16.65 44.22
N ARG A 391 -15.09 -15.57 43.91
CA ARG A 391 -15.92 -14.91 44.92
C ARG A 391 -17.15 -14.19 44.36
N ASN A 392 -18.28 -14.41 45.03
CA ASN A 392 -19.63 -14.04 44.59
C ASN A 392 -20.00 -12.56 44.79
N GLY A 393 -20.97 -12.10 44.00
CA GLY A 393 -21.96 -11.06 44.37
C GLY A 393 -21.61 -9.64 43.91
N TYR A 394 -22.53 -8.87 43.34
CA TYR A 394 -23.92 -8.69 43.77
C TYR A 394 -24.90 -8.38 42.63
N ASP A 395 -26.18 -8.73 42.82
CA ASP A 395 -27.30 -8.19 42.04
C ASP A 395 -27.50 -6.69 42.27
N ARG A 396 -27.96 -5.98 41.22
CA ARG A 396 -29.19 -5.16 41.27
C ARG A 396 -29.56 -4.55 39.91
N SER A 397 -30.81 -4.77 39.51
CA SER A 397 -31.55 -3.85 38.63
C SER A 397 -32.20 -2.75 39.47
N PHE A 398 -32.40 -1.55 38.90
CA PHE A 398 -33.69 -0.84 38.79
C PHE A 398 -33.54 0.53 38.09
N SER A 399 -34.66 1.21 37.80
CA SER A 399 -34.78 2.40 36.95
C SER A 399 -34.97 3.72 37.71
N GLY A 400 -34.72 4.87 37.05
CA GLY A 400 -35.66 6.02 37.07
C GLY A 400 -35.16 7.39 37.59
N GLY A 401 -35.76 8.47 37.05
CA GLY A 401 -35.60 9.90 37.43
C GLY A 401 -34.65 10.66 36.49
N GLU A 402 -35.02 11.74 35.76
CA GLU A 402 -35.64 13.04 36.14
C GLU A 402 -34.74 13.92 37.04
N LYS A 403 -34.56 15.23 36.83
CA LYS A 403 -35.12 16.27 35.90
C LYS A 403 -34.12 17.46 35.80
N GLU A 404 -34.23 18.52 35.00
CA GLU A 404 -35.23 19.09 34.05
C GLU A 404 -34.42 19.69 32.83
N GLY A 405 -34.84 20.57 31.90
CA GLY A 405 -36.09 21.29 31.64
C GLY A 405 -35.98 22.38 30.55
N GLY A 406 -37.11 22.77 29.93
CA GLY A 406 -37.23 23.87 28.93
C GLY A 406 -36.99 23.45 27.46
N GLY A 407 -37.38 24.23 26.44
CA GLY A 407 -38.22 25.45 26.41
C GLY A 407 -37.76 26.49 25.35
N ILE A 408 -38.61 27.27 24.65
CA ILE A 408 -40.09 27.29 24.51
C ILE A 408 -40.48 27.82 23.10
N GLY A 409 -41.34 27.11 22.37
CA GLY A 409 -42.29 27.66 21.35
C GLY A 409 -41.77 27.87 19.91
N GLY A 410 -42.58 27.68 18.86
CA GLY A 410 -44.00 27.23 18.75
C GLY A 410 -44.61 27.67 17.39
N GLY A 411 -45.72 27.12 16.88
CA GLY A 411 -46.56 25.99 17.31
C GLY A 411 -47.83 25.82 16.42
N GLU A 412 -48.61 24.75 16.67
CA GLU A 412 -50.06 24.56 16.37
C GLU A 412 -50.69 24.90 14.99
N PHE A 413 -51.27 23.90 14.29
CA PHE A 413 -52.65 23.40 14.56
C PHE A 413 -52.90 22.02 13.89
N ASN A 414 -54.03 21.37 14.17
CA ASN A 414 -54.27 19.93 13.93
C ASN A 414 -55.26 19.59 12.78
N SER A 415 -55.16 18.37 12.21
CA SER A 415 -56.31 17.44 12.14
C SER A 415 -55.93 15.97 11.92
N TRP A 416 -56.55 15.12 12.76
CA TRP A 416 -56.89 13.69 12.75
C TRP A 416 -56.98 12.97 11.38
N GLU A 417 -56.90 11.63 11.27
CA GLU A 417 -57.37 10.61 12.25
C GLU A 417 -56.75 9.20 12.09
N ARG A 418 -56.71 8.42 13.19
CA ARG A 418 -56.50 6.95 13.23
C ARG A 418 -57.10 6.36 14.51
N PRO A 419 -57.87 5.26 14.46
CA PRO A 419 -58.18 4.43 15.62
C PRO A 419 -57.13 3.33 15.86
N ALA A 420 -57.01 2.84 17.09
CA ALA A 420 -56.18 1.70 17.47
C ALA A 420 -57.02 0.54 18.03
N ILE A 421 -56.42 -0.65 18.13
CA ILE A 421 -57.03 -1.88 18.67
C ILE A 421 -56.98 -1.85 20.22
N ASN A 422 -57.97 -2.48 20.87
CA ASN A 422 -57.83 -2.94 22.26
C ASN A 422 -58.65 -4.23 22.50
N ASP A 423 -58.39 -4.93 23.61
CA ASP A 423 -58.36 -6.41 23.61
C ASP A 423 -59.45 -7.16 24.41
N THR A 424 -59.61 -8.45 24.09
CA THR A 424 -60.25 -9.56 24.86
C THR A 424 -61.67 -9.42 25.46
N PHE A 425 -62.59 -10.33 25.10
CA PHE A 425 -63.01 -11.47 25.97
C PHE A 425 -64.20 -12.27 25.38
N ASN A 426 -64.02 -13.58 25.11
CA ASN A 426 -64.90 -14.67 25.61
C ASN A 426 -64.45 -16.06 25.14
N TYR A 427 -65.00 -17.10 25.77
CA TYR A 427 -64.66 -18.51 25.55
C TYR A 427 -65.92 -19.35 25.25
N TYR A 428 -65.72 -20.53 24.64
CA TYR A 428 -66.70 -21.59 24.30
C TYR A 428 -67.44 -21.58 22.94
N ASN A 429 -67.27 -22.72 22.26
CA ASN A 429 -68.26 -23.50 21.50
C ASN A 429 -68.86 -22.97 20.19
N ARG A 430 -68.11 -23.22 19.11
CA ARG A 430 -68.41 -24.30 18.15
C ARG A 430 -69.85 -24.37 17.59
N GLU A 431 -69.99 -23.93 16.35
CA GLU A 431 -70.80 -24.65 15.36
C GLU A 431 -70.08 -24.69 14.00
N ARG A 432 -70.53 -25.54 13.07
CA ARG A 432 -69.91 -25.71 11.74
C ARG A 432 -70.66 -24.89 10.70
N ASP A 433 -69.93 -24.30 9.76
CA ASP A 433 -70.27 -24.54 8.35
C ASP A 433 -69.01 -24.57 7.47
N HIS A 434 -69.12 -25.12 6.26
CA HIS A 434 -68.06 -25.22 5.26
C HIS A 434 -68.40 -24.35 4.04
N THR A 435 -67.56 -23.36 3.71
CA THR A 435 -67.05 -23.08 2.34
C THR A 435 -66.27 -21.76 2.29
N GLU A 436 -64.94 -21.80 2.36
CA GLU A 436 -64.09 -20.72 1.87
C GLU A 436 -62.94 -21.29 1.02
N SER A 437 -62.49 -20.51 0.04
CA SER A 437 -61.54 -20.94 -0.98
C SER A 437 -60.12 -21.05 -0.43
N THR A 438 -59.50 -22.22 -0.60
CA THR A 438 -58.07 -22.40 -0.34
C THR A 438 -57.24 -21.62 -1.36
N ASN A 439 -56.87 -20.38 -1.00
CA ASN A 439 -55.85 -19.59 -1.69
C ASN A 439 -54.48 -20.22 -1.48
N VAL A 440 -54.24 -21.34 -2.17
CA VAL A 440 -52.93 -21.99 -2.26
C VAL A 440 -52.05 -21.09 -3.11
N GLN A 441 -51.28 -20.22 -2.45
CA GLN A 441 -50.13 -19.57 -3.05
C GLN A 441 -49.27 -20.66 -3.71
N PRO A 442 -49.00 -20.58 -5.03
CA PRO A 442 -48.18 -21.58 -5.70
C PRO A 442 -46.83 -21.74 -5.01
N ILE A 443 -46.37 -22.98 -4.85
CA ILE A 443 -45.05 -23.24 -4.26
C ILE A 443 -44.01 -22.60 -5.18
N GLU A 444 -43.40 -21.53 -4.69
CA GLU A 444 -42.34 -20.78 -5.35
C GLU A 444 -41.13 -21.70 -5.53
N VAL A 445 -41.06 -22.38 -6.68
CA VAL A 445 -39.94 -23.25 -7.07
C VAL A 445 -38.68 -22.40 -7.14
N PHE A 446 -37.73 -22.60 -6.25
CA PHE A 446 -36.42 -21.95 -6.29
C PHE A 446 -35.45 -22.77 -7.13
N GLU A 447 -34.58 -22.10 -7.88
CA GLU A 447 -33.53 -22.69 -8.71
C GLU A 447 -32.21 -21.96 -8.42
N LEU A 448 -31.17 -22.70 -8.03
CA LEU A 448 -29.95 -22.13 -7.43
C LEU A 448 -29.18 -21.20 -8.39
N TYR A 449 -29.10 -21.59 -9.67
CA TYR A 449 -28.36 -20.89 -10.72
C TYR A 449 -29.24 -19.98 -11.59
N GLU A 450 -30.51 -19.73 -11.22
CA GLU A 450 -31.37 -18.77 -11.91
C GLU A 450 -31.16 -17.34 -11.37
N SER A 451 -30.94 -16.35 -12.24
CA SER A 451 -30.80 -14.93 -11.84
C SER A 451 -31.79 -14.02 -12.58
N ALA A 452 -31.49 -13.63 -13.82
CA ALA A 452 -32.40 -12.85 -14.66
C ALA A 452 -33.35 -13.75 -15.47
N PRO A 453 -34.59 -13.30 -15.77
CA PRO A 453 -35.20 -12.02 -15.39
C PRO A 453 -35.80 -12.03 -13.97
N ARG A 454 -35.73 -13.16 -13.26
CA ARG A 454 -36.52 -13.44 -12.05
C ARG A 454 -36.23 -12.52 -10.86
N TYR A 455 -34.96 -12.24 -10.59
CA TYR A 455 -34.53 -11.39 -9.48
C TYR A 455 -34.09 -9.99 -9.94
N GLY A 456 -34.48 -9.60 -11.16
CA GLY A 456 -34.11 -8.35 -11.81
C GLY A 456 -33.42 -8.57 -13.16
N THR A 457 -32.84 -7.50 -13.71
CA THR A 457 -32.17 -7.48 -15.03
C THR A 457 -30.67 -7.79 -14.92
N GLN A 458 -30.26 -8.57 -13.92
CA GLN A 458 -28.86 -8.90 -13.64
C GLN A 458 -28.68 -10.41 -13.64
N HIS A 459 -27.76 -10.90 -14.47
CA HIS A 459 -27.27 -12.27 -14.45
C HIS A 459 -26.23 -12.47 -13.33
N ASN A 460 -25.86 -13.73 -13.06
CA ASN A 460 -24.73 -14.11 -12.22
C ASN A 460 -24.82 -13.60 -10.76
N LEU A 461 -26.05 -13.45 -10.25
CA LEU A 461 -26.38 -13.01 -8.89
C LEU A 461 -26.05 -14.11 -7.88
N ILE A 462 -25.23 -13.82 -6.87
CA ILE A 462 -24.63 -14.78 -5.94
C ILE A 462 -23.72 -15.78 -6.68
N PHE A 463 -24.29 -16.69 -7.45
CA PHE A 463 -23.59 -17.69 -8.26
C PHE A 463 -23.71 -17.36 -9.75
N SER A 464 -22.77 -17.84 -10.56
CA SER A 464 -22.88 -17.75 -12.03
C SER A 464 -24.03 -18.59 -12.57
N ASP A 465 -24.78 -18.08 -13.54
CA ASP A 465 -25.94 -18.75 -14.15
C ASP A 465 -25.51 -19.96 -15.02
N SER A 466 -24.25 -19.95 -15.48
CA SER A 466 -23.58 -21.04 -16.19
C SER A 466 -22.92 -22.07 -15.27
N ALA A 467 -22.96 -21.90 -13.94
CA ALA A 467 -22.51 -22.92 -12.99
C ALA A 467 -23.53 -24.07 -12.85
N ARG A 468 -23.05 -25.24 -12.43
CA ARG A 468 -23.85 -26.49 -12.31
C ARG A 468 -23.60 -27.26 -11.01
N ASP A 469 -22.42 -27.12 -10.42
CA ASP A 469 -22.05 -27.72 -9.13
C ASP A 469 -20.93 -26.90 -8.45
N PHE A 470 -20.45 -27.33 -7.28
CA PHE A 470 -19.29 -26.76 -6.59
C PHE A 470 -18.23 -27.82 -6.27
N VAL A 471 -16.95 -27.47 -6.38
CA VAL A 471 -15.83 -28.30 -5.89
C VAL A 471 -15.36 -27.82 -4.51
N GLN A 472 -15.20 -28.74 -3.56
CA GLN A 472 -14.57 -28.45 -2.26
C GLN A 472 -13.07 -28.16 -2.43
N LEU A 473 -12.58 -27.09 -1.81
CA LEU A 473 -11.13 -26.88 -1.64
C LEU A 473 -10.62 -27.65 -0.43
N SER A 474 -9.59 -28.47 -0.65
CA SER A 474 -8.90 -29.19 0.42
C SER A 474 -8.13 -28.20 1.31
N GLU A 475 -7.90 -28.53 2.59
CA GLU A 475 -7.43 -27.59 3.60
C GLU A 475 -6.15 -26.81 3.20
N LYS A 476 -5.16 -27.51 2.62
CA LYS A 476 -3.93 -26.92 2.06
C LYS A 476 -4.16 -25.89 0.94
N ASP A 477 -5.27 -26.01 0.22
CA ASP A 477 -5.66 -25.17 -0.92
C ASP A 477 -6.61 -24.03 -0.51
N GLN A 478 -7.07 -23.99 0.76
CA GLN A 478 -7.90 -22.92 1.33
C GLN A 478 -7.06 -21.66 1.65
N THR A 479 -6.30 -21.21 0.65
CA THR A 479 -5.49 -19.99 0.67
C THR A 479 -5.65 -19.29 -0.69
N TYR A 480 -5.57 -17.96 -0.73
CA TYR A 480 -5.69 -17.23 -2.01
C TYR A 480 -4.58 -17.64 -3.00
N THR A 481 -3.40 -18.02 -2.51
CA THR A 481 -2.29 -18.54 -3.32
C THR A 481 -2.57 -19.94 -3.87
N GLY A 482 -3.08 -20.86 -3.05
CA GLY A 482 -3.46 -22.21 -3.48
C GLY A 482 -4.59 -22.20 -4.51
N TYR A 483 -5.64 -21.41 -4.25
CA TYR A 483 -6.78 -21.24 -5.16
C TYR A 483 -6.40 -20.57 -6.50
N LEU A 484 -5.55 -19.53 -6.49
CA LEU A 484 -5.15 -18.84 -7.74
C LEU A 484 -4.17 -19.67 -8.58
N GLY A 485 -3.26 -20.41 -7.93
CA GLY A 485 -2.15 -21.09 -8.58
C GLY A 485 -1.38 -20.14 -9.51
N ARG A 486 -1.23 -20.54 -10.78
CA ARG A 486 -0.55 -19.75 -11.83
C ARG A 486 -1.19 -18.39 -12.11
N SER A 487 -2.48 -18.21 -11.80
CA SER A 487 -3.20 -16.94 -12.06
C SER A 487 -2.64 -15.79 -11.21
N LEU A 488 -1.97 -16.11 -10.10
CA LEU A 488 -1.26 -15.14 -9.26
C LEU A 488 -0.17 -14.39 -10.04
N ASP A 489 0.43 -15.00 -11.08
CA ASP A 489 1.46 -14.37 -11.91
C ASP A 489 0.92 -13.19 -12.75
N HIS A 490 -0.39 -13.15 -13.01
CA HIS A 490 -1.05 -12.00 -13.64
C HIS A 490 -1.35 -10.91 -12.62
N VAL A 491 -1.78 -11.29 -11.40
CA VAL A 491 -2.06 -10.37 -10.28
C VAL A 491 -0.79 -9.67 -9.77
N LEU A 492 0.34 -10.37 -9.77
CA LEU A 492 1.66 -9.78 -9.52
C LEU A 492 2.22 -9.08 -10.77
N GLY A 493 1.85 -9.53 -11.97
CA GLY A 493 2.23 -8.95 -13.25
C GLY A 493 1.77 -7.50 -13.44
N VAL A 494 0.54 -7.16 -13.06
CA VAL A 494 0.05 -5.75 -13.06
C VAL A 494 0.73 -4.85 -12.02
N ARG A 495 1.61 -5.40 -11.18
CA ARG A 495 2.47 -4.70 -10.22
C ARG A 495 3.96 -4.79 -10.61
N HIS A 496 4.26 -5.13 -11.87
CA HIS A 496 5.61 -5.06 -12.40
C HIS A 496 6.04 -3.59 -12.58
N CYS A 497 7.27 -3.29 -12.17
CA CYS A 497 7.89 -1.97 -12.31
C CYS A 497 9.18 -2.12 -13.11
N PRO A 498 9.45 -1.27 -14.12
CA PRO A 498 10.74 -1.24 -14.83
C PRO A 498 11.93 -1.01 -13.88
N VAL A 499 11.68 -0.37 -12.73
CA VAL A 499 12.65 -0.11 -11.67
C VAL A 499 12.44 -1.14 -10.56
N ASN A 500 13.39 -2.07 -10.43
CA ASN A 500 13.21 -3.20 -9.51
C ASN A 500 13.53 -2.85 -8.04
N ARG A 501 14.49 -1.95 -7.79
CA ARG A 501 15.00 -1.61 -6.45
C ARG A 501 15.35 -0.12 -6.32
N MET A 502 15.36 0.37 -5.08
CA MET A 502 15.90 1.68 -4.69
C MET A 502 16.64 1.55 -3.36
N THR A 503 17.85 2.06 -3.27
CA THR A 503 18.76 1.89 -2.13
C THR A 503 18.91 3.22 -1.39
N LEU A 504 18.29 3.32 -0.22
CA LEU A 504 18.42 4.45 0.69
C LEU A 504 19.71 4.30 1.52
N CYS A 505 20.59 5.29 1.39
CA CYS A 505 21.78 5.40 2.25
C CYS A 505 21.46 6.20 3.51
N VAL A 506 21.83 5.64 4.66
CA VAL A 506 21.68 6.22 6.01
C VAL A 506 23.02 6.19 6.74
N THR A 507 23.19 7.00 7.78
CA THR A 507 24.51 7.25 8.40
C THR A 507 24.76 6.49 9.71
N SER A 508 23.69 6.14 10.43
CA SER A 508 23.76 5.58 11.79
C SER A 508 22.98 4.26 11.92
N ASP A 509 23.21 3.53 13.02
CA ASP A 509 22.49 2.28 13.31
C ASP A 509 20.99 2.48 13.61
N PRO A 510 20.55 3.53 14.35
CA PRO A 510 19.13 3.82 14.54
C PRO A 510 18.40 4.15 13.23
N GLU A 511 19.04 4.89 12.31
CA GLU A 511 18.48 5.12 10.97
C GLU A 511 18.43 3.83 10.14
N MET A 512 19.42 2.94 10.28
CA MET A 512 19.38 1.63 9.62
C MET A 512 18.20 0.80 10.12
N GLU A 513 17.95 0.77 11.43
CA GLU A 513 16.79 0.08 12.00
C GLU A 513 15.47 0.70 11.49
N LYS A 514 15.34 2.04 11.47
CA LYS A 514 14.18 2.75 10.93
C LYS A 514 14.00 2.47 9.42
N CYS A 515 15.09 2.40 8.64
CA CYS A 515 15.06 2.06 7.23
C CYS A 515 14.61 0.61 7.00
N VAL A 516 15.07 -0.35 7.81
CA VAL A 516 14.65 -1.75 7.74
C VAL A 516 13.16 -1.89 8.07
N LYS A 517 12.65 -1.17 9.10
CA LYS A 517 11.22 -1.10 9.41
C LYS A 517 10.43 -0.49 8.24
N MET A 518 10.90 0.61 7.65
CA MET A 518 10.31 1.20 6.44
C MET A 518 10.25 0.21 5.29
N LYS A 519 11.35 -0.51 5.01
CA LYS A 519 11.42 -1.53 3.97
C LYS A 519 10.34 -2.61 4.16
N ILE A 520 10.18 -3.11 5.38
CA ILE A 520 9.18 -4.13 5.70
C ILE A 520 7.76 -3.58 5.47
N ALA A 521 7.47 -2.36 5.93
CA ALA A 521 6.17 -1.70 5.76
C ALA A 521 5.82 -1.47 4.27
N LEU A 522 6.73 -0.88 3.48
CA LEU A 522 6.50 -0.64 2.05
C LEU A 522 6.34 -1.96 1.27
N LYS A 523 7.11 -3.00 1.62
CA LYS A 523 6.97 -4.34 1.02
C LYS A 523 5.65 -5.01 1.43
N ALA A 524 5.14 -4.75 2.64
CA ALA A 524 3.83 -5.22 3.08
C ALA A 524 2.67 -4.56 2.32
N GLN A 525 2.85 -3.36 1.76
CA GLN A 525 1.89 -2.75 0.82
C GLN A 525 2.14 -3.08 -0.66
N LEU A 526 3.08 -3.99 -0.95
CA LEU A 526 3.51 -4.38 -2.30
C LEU A 526 4.07 -3.22 -3.15
N LEU A 527 4.49 -2.12 -2.53
CA LEU A 527 5.00 -0.94 -3.22
C LEU A 527 6.31 -1.21 -3.97
N LYS A 528 6.51 -0.43 -5.04
CA LYS A 528 7.62 -0.53 -5.98
C LYS A 528 8.30 0.83 -6.22
N PRO A 529 9.61 0.85 -6.51
CA PRO A 529 10.60 -0.23 -6.41
C PRO A 529 10.74 -0.86 -5.00
N GLU A 530 11.38 -2.03 -4.87
CA GLU A 530 11.69 -2.56 -3.54
C GLU A 530 12.78 -1.71 -2.85
N LEU A 531 12.46 -1.17 -1.67
CA LEU A 531 13.42 -0.45 -0.84
C LEU A 531 14.53 -1.37 -0.33
N LEU A 532 15.77 -0.92 -0.45
CA LEU A 532 16.96 -1.46 0.19
C LEU A 532 17.58 -0.37 1.09
N CYS A 533 18.34 -0.79 2.09
CA CYS A 533 19.01 0.09 3.03
C CYS A 533 20.52 -0.15 2.97
N HIS A 534 21.31 0.91 3.00
CA HIS A 534 22.77 0.86 3.04
C HIS A 534 23.29 1.79 4.13
N ARG A 535 24.24 1.32 4.95
CA ARG A 535 24.85 2.16 6.00
C ARG A 535 26.13 2.79 5.46
N GLY A 536 26.10 4.09 5.21
CA GLY A 536 27.32 4.88 5.10
C GLY A 536 27.98 5.06 6.48
N TYR A 537 29.16 5.68 6.49
CA TYR A 537 29.80 6.18 7.71
C TYR A 537 29.66 7.70 7.89
N SER A 538 29.13 8.42 6.90
CA SER A 538 28.84 9.86 6.94
C SER A 538 27.88 10.26 5.80
N GLN A 539 27.35 11.49 5.87
CA GLN A 539 26.56 12.08 4.78
C GLN A 539 27.40 12.21 3.50
N ILE A 540 28.67 12.65 3.59
CA ILE A 540 29.61 12.72 2.46
C ILE A 540 29.84 11.34 1.84
N ASN A 541 29.98 10.30 2.66
CA ASN A 541 30.10 8.93 2.17
C ASN A 541 28.82 8.46 1.46
N CYS A 542 27.62 8.78 1.97
CA CYS A 542 26.39 8.53 1.23
C CYS A 542 26.35 9.26 -0.13
N MET A 543 26.84 10.50 -0.23
CA MET A 543 26.96 11.19 -1.53
C MET A 543 27.91 10.46 -2.50
N GLN A 544 29.06 9.98 -2.00
CA GLN A 544 30.00 9.17 -2.79
C GLN A 544 29.37 7.87 -3.28
N LEU A 545 28.64 7.16 -2.41
CA LEU A 545 27.98 5.88 -2.71
C LEU A 545 26.84 6.04 -3.73
N ILE A 546 26.13 7.17 -3.71
CA ILE A 546 25.15 7.51 -4.74
C ILE A 546 25.83 7.83 -6.07
N LYS A 547 26.95 8.57 -6.05
CA LYS A 547 27.73 8.88 -7.27
C LYS A 547 28.32 7.61 -7.92
N SER A 548 28.79 6.64 -7.13
CA SER A 548 29.33 5.37 -7.62
C SER A 548 28.29 4.31 -7.95
N GLY A 549 27.03 4.45 -7.49
CA GLY A 549 25.95 3.49 -7.74
C GLY A 549 25.90 2.30 -6.79
N VAL A 550 26.49 2.43 -5.60
CA VAL A 550 26.26 1.50 -4.46
C VAL A 550 24.96 1.86 -3.73
N ALA A 551 24.57 3.13 -3.76
CA ALA A 551 23.29 3.64 -3.29
C ALA A 551 22.56 4.44 -4.38
N ASP A 552 21.27 4.74 -4.15
CA ASP A 552 20.42 5.46 -5.10
C ASP A 552 19.94 6.82 -4.55
N VAL A 553 19.60 6.87 -3.25
CA VAL A 553 19.04 8.08 -2.60
C VAL A 553 19.55 8.26 -1.17
N THR A 554 19.50 9.50 -0.67
CA THR A 554 19.67 9.83 0.77
C THR A 554 18.98 11.17 1.07
N VAL A 555 18.70 11.46 2.34
CA VAL A 555 18.07 12.71 2.79
C VAL A 555 19.13 13.63 3.38
N LEU A 556 19.16 14.90 2.98
CA LEU A 556 20.21 15.85 3.31
C LEU A 556 19.65 17.19 3.80
N ASP A 557 20.35 17.82 4.74
CA ASP A 557 20.20 19.25 5.05
C ASP A 557 20.54 20.11 3.82
N ALA A 558 19.94 21.29 3.72
CA ALA A 558 20.14 22.24 2.62
C ALA A 558 21.64 22.51 2.29
N SER A 559 22.52 22.53 3.29
CA SER A 559 23.96 22.74 3.09
C SER A 559 24.72 21.46 2.68
N ASP A 560 24.19 20.28 3.02
CA ASP A 560 24.65 19.02 2.45
C ASP A 560 24.16 18.86 1.00
N VAL A 561 22.95 19.33 0.65
CA VAL A 561 22.46 19.40 -0.75
C VAL A 561 23.39 20.26 -1.62
N TYR A 562 23.91 21.37 -1.08
CA TYR A 562 24.93 22.18 -1.75
C TYR A 562 26.18 21.36 -2.08
N THR A 563 26.70 20.63 -1.09
CA THR A 563 27.92 19.82 -1.21
C THR A 563 27.71 18.64 -2.17
N ALA A 564 26.52 18.03 -2.12
CA ALA A 564 26.06 16.95 -2.99
C ALA A 564 26.00 17.39 -4.46
N GLY A 565 25.44 18.58 -4.74
CA GLY A 565 25.41 19.15 -6.08
C GLY A 565 26.81 19.52 -6.59
N LEU A 566 27.58 20.30 -5.81
CA LEU A 566 28.87 20.85 -6.24
C LEU A 566 29.96 19.78 -6.44
N ARG A 567 30.09 18.83 -5.50
CA ARG A 567 31.18 17.83 -5.51
C ARG A 567 30.76 16.51 -6.15
N PHE A 568 29.47 16.17 -6.06
CA PHE A 568 28.98 14.83 -6.42
C PHE A 568 27.98 14.79 -7.58
N ASP A 569 27.65 15.94 -8.19
CA ASP A 569 26.70 16.07 -9.31
C ASP A 569 25.30 15.51 -8.98
N LEU A 570 24.92 15.52 -7.70
CA LEU A 570 23.63 15.03 -7.21
C LEU A 570 22.55 16.12 -7.28
N ILE A 571 21.29 15.70 -7.38
CA ILE A 571 20.13 16.58 -7.52
C ILE A 571 19.07 16.30 -6.44
N PRO A 572 18.54 17.32 -5.74
CA PRO A 572 17.33 17.18 -4.93
C PRO A 572 16.11 16.96 -5.83
N PHE A 573 15.22 16.03 -5.45
CA PHE A 573 14.03 15.70 -6.25
C PHE A 573 12.72 15.62 -5.42
N ILE A 574 12.82 15.51 -4.10
CA ILE A 574 11.74 15.67 -3.12
C ILE A 574 12.24 16.59 -2.00
N SER A 575 11.36 17.41 -1.42
CA SER A 575 11.63 18.24 -0.23
C SER A 575 10.71 17.87 0.94
N GLU A 576 11.17 18.02 2.17
CA GLU A 576 10.31 18.05 3.36
C GLU A 576 9.51 19.37 3.43
N VAL A 577 8.32 19.33 4.06
CA VAL A 577 7.55 20.53 4.42
C VAL A 577 7.21 20.48 5.91
N TYR A 578 7.47 21.58 6.60
CA TYR A 578 7.18 21.77 8.03
C TYR A 578 5.93 22.66 8.20
N ASN A 579 5.83 23.45 9.26
CA ASN A 579 4.66 24.28 9.58
C ASN A 579 4.35 25.44 8.61
N LEU A 580 5.27 25.81 7.71
CA LEU A 580 5.10 26.97 6.81
C LEU A 580 4.27 26.68 5.55
N GLY A 581 3.92 25.42 5.28
CA GLY A 581 3.27 24.99 4.03
C GLY A 581 4.15 25.06 2.77
N THR A 582 5.24 25.82 2.81
CA THR A 582 6.32 25.86 1.82
C THR A 582 7.50 24.97 2.21
N PRO A 583 8.30 24.47 1.26
CA PRO A 583 9.52 23.68 1.51
C PRO A 583 10.69 24.54 2.02
N ASP A 584 10.46 25.32 3.08
CA ASP A 584 11.39 26.28 3.67
C ASP A 584 11.28 26.28 5.20
N TYR A 585 12.29 26.81 5.89
CA TYR A 585 12.23 27.18 7.30
C TYR A 585 13.04 28.45 7.59
N TYR A 586 12.76 29.09 8.72
CA TYR A 586 13.58 30.19 9.26
C TYR A 586 14.66 29.68 10.21
N VAL A 587 15.86 30.27 10.10
CA VAL A 587 17.01 30.03 10.99
C VAL A 587 16.93 30.98 12.17
N VAL A 588 17.04 30.48 13.40
CA VAL A 588 17.00 31.28 14.63
C VAL A 588 18.16 30.96 15.56
N ALA A 589 18.56 31.96 16.35
CA ALA A 589 19.41 31.77 17.53
C ALA A 589 18.51 31.80 18.77
N VAL A 590 18.55 30.75 19.59
CA VAL A 590 17.71 30.58 20.78
C VAL A 590 18.59 30.66 22.03
N ALA A 591 18.21 31.50 22.98
CA ALA A 591 18.78 31.54 24.33
C ALA A 591 17.68 31.25 25.37
N LYS A 592 18.06 31.13 26.64
CA LYS A 592 17.10 31.02 27.76
C LYS A 592 16.59 32.40 28.16
N GLU A 593 15.34 32.48 28.64
CA GLU A 593 14.78 33.71 29.24
C GLU A 593 15.64 34.20 30.43
N GLU A 594 16.16 33.25 31.24
CA GLU A 594 16.93 33.52 32.46
C GLU A 594 18.34 34.11 32.26
N ASP A 595 18.89 34.10 31.05
CA ASP A 595 20.20 34.70 30.73
C ASP A 595 20.03 35.97 29.90
N ASP A 596 19.76 37.08 30.59
CA ASP A 596 19.60 38.43 30.03
C ASP A 596 20.91 39.04 29.47
N ASN A 597 22.06 38.36 29.64
CA ASN A 597 23.37 38.83 29.19
C ASN A 597 23.80 38.23 27.84
N THR A 598 23.01 37.32 27.26
CA THR A 598 23.28 36.75 25.94
C THR A 598 22.50 37.49 24.85
N ASP A 599 23.23 38.24 24.04
CA ASP A 599 22.74 38.89 22.81
C ASP A 599 23.51 38.39 21.58
N LEU A 600 22.86 38.39 20.42
CA LEU A 600 23.44 37.96 19.14
C LEU A 600 24.72 38.73 18.75
N THR A 601 24.85 39.96 19.23
CA THR A 601 26.00 40.88 19.06
C THR A 601 27.19 40.56 19.97
N TYR A 602 26.98 39.87 21.09
CA TYR A 602 27.95 39.73 22.19
C TYR A 602 28.25 38.28 22.57
N LEU A 603 28.13 37.34 21.62
CA LEU A 603 28.40 35.91 21.83
C LEU A 603 29.88 35.52 22.05
N LYS A 604 30.77 36.48 22.34
CA LYS A 604 32.19 36.21 22.55
C LYS A 604 32.41 35.51 23.89
N ASN A 605 33.21 34.45 23.90
CA ASN A 605 33.46 33.56 25.04
C ASN A 605 32.21 32.81 25.58
N LYS A 606 31.03 33.00 24.98
CA LYS A 606 29.82 32.24 25.31
C LYS A 606 29.92 30.79 24.81
N TYR A 607 29.04 29.93 25.32
CA TYR A 607 28.94 28.51 25.02
C TYR A 607 27.85 28.24 23.99
N THR A 608 28.16 27.50 22.91
CA THR A 608 27.28 27.40 21.74
C THR A 608 26.91 25.98 21.31
N CYS A 609 25.64 25.77 20.99
CA CYS A 609 25.09 24.49 20.56
C CYS A 609 24.71 24.53 19.08
N HIS A 610 25.20 23.55 18.31
CA HIS A 610 25.00 23.49 16.87
C HIS A 610 24.53 22.08 16.44
N PRO A 611 23.51 21.95 15.57
CA PRO A 611 23.05 20.66 15.01
C PRO A 611 24.13 19.80 14.34
N GLY A 612 25.23 20.42 13.92
CA GLY A 612 26.38 19.78 13.29
C GLY A 612 27.16 20.77 12.45
N ILE A 613 28.45 20.50 12.26
CA ILE A 613 29.29 21.28 11.35
C ILE A 613 28.65 21.32 9.95
N ASN A 614 28.87 22.40 9.23
CA ASN A 614 28.36 22.61 7.87
C ASN A 614 26.82 22.58 7.70
N THR A 615 26.00 22.46 8.73
CA THR A 615 24.52 22.53 8.60
C THR A 615 24.03 23.95 8.25
N ALA A 616 22.89 24.06 7.55
CA ALA A 616 22.38 25.35 7.07
C ALA A 616 21.98 26.30 8.20
N ALA A 617 21.05 25.90 9.07
CA ALA A 617 20.66 26.69 10.24
C ALA A 617 21.76 26.74 11.31
N GLY A 618 22.42 25.60 11.54
CA GLY A 618 23.35 25.46 12.65
C GLY A 618 24.71 26.12 12.46
N TRP A 619 25.20 26.23 11.22
CA TRP A 619 26.57 26.64 10.94
C TRP A 619 26.68 27.74 9.90
N VAL A 620 26.02 27.56 8.74
CA VAL A 620 26.20 28.45 7.58
C VAL A 620 25.62 29.84 7.84
N TYR A 621 24.35 29.95 8.22
CA TYR A 621 23.74 31.26 8.48
C TYR A 621 24.34 32.00 9.68
N PRO A 622 24.54 31.37 10.87
CA PRO A 622 25.15 32.03 12.02
C PRO A 622 26.54 32.60 11.71
N LEU A 623 27.44 31.79 11.16
CA LEU A 623 28.82 32.25 10.91
C LEU A 623 28.88 33.22 9.73
N ALA A 624 28.04 33.07 8.70
CA ALA A 624 27.95 34.08 7.64
C ALA A 624 27.48 35.43 8.18
N TYR A 625 26.52 35.46 9.11
CA TYR A 625 26.03 36.67 9.75
C TYR A 625 27.10 37.33 10.63
N LEU A 626 27.71 36.55 11.54
CA LEU A 626 28.71 37.04 12.49
C LEU A 626 30.01 37.51 11.81
N ILE A 627 30.41 36.87 10.70
CA ILE A 627 31.57 37.30 9.89
C ILE A 627 31.21 38.53 9.03
N SER A 628 30.02 38.59 8.41
CA SER A 628 29.63 39.72 7.56
C SER A 628 29.54 41.04 8.32
N ASN A 629 29.01 40.99 9.54
CA ASN A 629 28.95 42.16 10.43
C ASN A 629 30.29 42.47 11.13
N SER A 630 31.36 41.71 10.83
CA SER A 630 32.71 41.86 11.40
C SER A 630 32.80 41.69 12.93
N TRP A 631 31.83 41.01 13.55
CA TRP A 631 31.87 40.68 14.99
C TRP A 631 32.80 39.49 15.27
N ILE A 632 32.89 38.57 14.30
CA ILE A 632 33.91 37.52 14.25
C ILE A 632 34.89 37.83 13.11
N ARG A 633 36.19 37.59 13.35
CA ARG A 633 37.22 37.70 12.32
C ARG A 633 37.12 36.53 11.33
N GLY A 634 36.56 36.80 10.15
CA GLY A 634 36.60 35.84 9.04
C GLY A 634 38.05 35.59 8.60
N TYR A 635 38.59 34.39 8.90
CA TYR A 635 39.96 34.01 8.59
C TYR A 635 40.16 33.60 7.12
N GLY A 636 39.69 34.45 6.20
CA GLY A 636 39.67 34.16 4.77
C GLY A 636 38.88 32.87 4.50
N CYS A 637 37.56 32.92 4.73
CA CYS A 637 36.58 31.82 4.59
C CYS A 637 36.85 30.50 5.36
N ASP A 638 37.84 30.45 6.25
CA ASP A 638 37.92 29.46 7.33
C ASP A 638 36.94 29.84 8.47
N SER A 639 35.76 29.24 8.45
CA SER A 639 34.71 29.48 9.47
C SER A 639 34.91 28.70 10.77
N ILE A 640 35.57 27.53 10.74
CA ILE A 640 35.77 26.73 11.96
C ILE A 640 36.83 27.38 12.85
N ARG A 641 37.92 27.89 12.29
CA ARG A 641 38.87 28.71 13.04
C ARG A 641 38.23 29.99 13.57
N ALA A 642 37.40 30.64 12.77
CA ALA A 642 36.71 31.87 13.16
C ALA A 642 35.78 31.64 14.36
N ALA A 643 35.06 30.50 14.41
CA ALA A 643 34.27 30.08 15.55
C ALA A 643 35.15 29.70 16.77
N ALA A 644 36.19 28.88 16.55
CA ALA A 644 37.02 28.33 17.63
C ALA A 644 37.89 29.35 18.36
N GLU A 645 38.28 30.46 17.70
CA GLU A 645 38.95 31.60 18.35
C GLU A 645 37.99 32.60 19.04
N TYR A 646 36.67 32.39 18.96
CA TYR A 646 35.66 33.36 19.44
C TYR A 646 34.69 32.79 20.49
N PHE A 647 34.19 31.56 20.33
CA PHE A 647 33.41 30.85 21.34
C PHE A 647 34.34 30.12 22.32
N SER A 648 33.96 30.04 23.60
CA SER A 648 34.83 29.41 24.60
C SER A 648 34.77 27.88 24.54
N LYS A 649 33.55 27.34 24.41
CA LYS A 649 33.24 25.92 24.23
C LYS A 649 32.00 25.79 23.35
N SER A 650 31.89 24.69 22.61
CA SER A 650 30.72 24.40 21.80
C SER A 650 30.43 22.90 21.77
N CYS A 651 29.23 22.53 21.31
CA CYS A 651 29.03 21.24 20.66
C CYS A 651 28.74 21.48 19.17
N VAL A 652 29.67 21.01 18.32
CA VAL A 652 29.60 21.08 16.86
C VAL A 652 29.85 19.68 16.28
N PRO A 653 28.83 18.79 16.29
CA PRO A 653 28.91 17.43 15.76
C PRO A 653 29.59 17.37 14.37
N GLY A 654 30.73 16.68 14.30
CA GLY A 654 31.58 16.54 13.11
C GLY A 654 32.80 17.46 13.04
N ALA A 655 33.01 18.40 13.97
CA ALA A 655 34.13 19.35 13.91
C ALA A 655 35.55 18.73 13.96
N LEU A 656 35.67 17.56 14.59
CA LEU A 656 36.91 16.75 14.64
C LEU A 656 37.05 15.77 13.46
N SER A 657 36.06 15.69 12.56
CA SER A 657 36.13 14.80 11.38
C SER A 657 36.88 15.46 10.23
N THR A 658 37.91 14.76 9.72
CA THR A 658 38.70 15.18 8.56
C THR A 658 37.91 15.26 7.25
N GLU A 659 36.69 14.71 7.21
CA GLU A 659 35.77 14.85 6.07
C GLU A 659 35.12 16.24 6.01
N TYR A 660 34.93 16.89 7.17
CA TYR A 660 34.24 18.18 7.31
C TYR A 660 35.17 19.33 7.67
N ASN A 661 36.28 19.03 8.34
CA ASN A 661 37.36 19.96 8.69
C ASN A 661 38.69 19.43 8.14
N THR A 662 39.19 20.04 7.06
CA THR A 662 40.51 19.71 6.49
C THR A 662 41.66 20.54 7.09
N GLY A 663 41.38 21.36 8.10
CA GLY A 663 42.33 22.22 8.78
C GLY A 663 42.86 21.59 10.08
N VAL A 664 43.11 22.45 11.07
CA VAL A 664 43.48 22.02 12.44
C VAL A 664 42.19 21.59 13.17
N PRO A 665 42.19 20.46 13.91
CA PRO A 665 41.08 20.12 14.81
C PRO A 665 41.06 21.10 15.99
N TYR A 666 39.86 21.56 16.35
CA TYR A 666 39.64 22.48 17.47
C TYR A 666 38.80 21.77 18.54
N ASP A 667 39.44 21.22 19.57
CA ASP A 667 38.78 20.39 20.59
C ASP A 667 37.63 21.13 21.31
N ASN A 668 37.80 22.45 21.54
CA ASN A 668 36.77 23.29 22.15
C ASN A 668 35.47 23.40 21.33
N MET A 669 35.46 22.99 20.05
CA MET A 669 34.24 22.87 19.25
C MET A 669 33.41 21.62 19.58
N CYS A 670 33.94 20.71 20.41
CA CYS A 670 33.26 19.50 20.86
C CYS A 670 33.12 19.40 22.39
N ASP A 671 33.72 20.32 23.14
CA ASP A 671 33.77 20.36 24.62
C ASP A 671 32.42 20.25 25.35
N LEU A 672 31.28 20.52 24.68
CA LEU A 672 29.93 20.40 25.24
C LEU A 672 29.17 19.16 24.73
N CYS A 673 29.74 18.35 23.81
CA CYS A 673 29.05 17.18 23.26
C CYS A 673 28.99 16.02 24.27
N HIS A 674 27.94 15.20 24.19
CA HIS A 674 27.59 14.21 25.22
C HIS A 674 27.89 12.76 24.81
N GLY A 675 28.11 12.49 23.52
CA GLY A 675 28.54 11.19 23.01
C GLY A 675 29.87 10.72 23.59
N VAL A 676 30.04 9.41 23.76
CA VAL A 676 31.24 8.81 24.39
C VAL A 676 32.05 7.94 23.42
N SER A 677 33.37 7.90 23.62
CA SER A 677 34.31 7.11 22.80
C SER A 677 34.13 7.42 21.31
N TYR A 678 33.92 6.42 20.45
CA TYR A 678 33.72 6.62 19.01
C TYR A 678 32.51 7.48 18.63
N ARG A 679 31.58 7.75 19.56
CA ARG A 679 30.38 8.58 19.32
C ARG A 679 30.61 10.07 19.60
N TYR A 680 31.62 10.41 20.39
CA TYR A 680 31.89 11.77 20.82
C TYR A 680 32.01 12.72 19.62
N CYS A 681 31.14 13.73 19.60
CA CYS A 681 31.07 14.76 18.57
C CYS A 681 30.90 14.21 17.15
N ARG A 682 30.20 13.09 16.96
CA ARG A 682 29.89 12.56 15.62
C ARG A 682 28.69 13.25 14.98
N ARG A 683 28.78 13.46 13.66
CA ARG A 683 27.72 14.07 12.83
C ARG A 683 26.66 13.04 12.42
N ASP A 684 26.22 12.22 13.36
CA ASP A 684 25.22 11.17 13.16
C ASP A 684 24.44 10.92 14.46
N ALA A 685 23.32 10.19 14.39
CA ALA A 685 22.41 9.97 15.52
C ALA A 685 22.96 9.06 16.64
N SER A 686 24.27 8.82 16.70
CA SER A 686 24.94 8.25 17.88
C SER A 686 25.50 9.29 18.85
N GLU A 687 25.55 10.58 18.46
CA GLU A 687 25.80 11.72 19.35
C GLU A 687 24.46 12.31 19.84
N ASP A 688 24.29 12.38 21.15
CA ASP A 688 23.06 12.83 21.82
C ASP A 688 22.68 14.29 21.47
N TYR A 689 23.68 15.12 21.16
CA TYR A 689 23.48 16.53 20.79
C TYR A 689 23.54 16.79 19.28
N PHE A 690 23.44 15.75 18.44
CA PHE A 690 23.30 15.88 16.99
C PHE A 690 21.89 16.29 16.54
N GLY A 691 21.80 16.98 15.41
CA GLY A 691 20.52 17.39 14.80
C GLY A 691 19.87 18.57 15.52
N TYR A 692 18.69 18.97 15.02
CA TYR A 692 17.99 20.14 15.55
C TYR A 692 17.51 19.92 16.98
N THR A 693 16.98 18.73 17.27
CA THR A 693 16.60 18.33 18.63
C THR A 693 17.79 18.29 19.59
N GLY A 694 18.90 17.64 19.20
CA GLY A 694 20.10 17.52 20.05
C GLY A 694 20.78 18.87 20.35
N ALA A 695 20.81 19.79 19.38
CA ALA A 695 21.32 21.14 19.61
C ALA A 695 20.46 21.96 20.59
N PHE A 696 19.15 21.73 20.64
CA PHE A 696 18.29 22.34 21.66
C PHE A 696 18.46 21.64 23.02
N ARG A 697 18.60 20.32 23.06
CA ARG A 697 18.95 19.57 24.28
C ARG A 697 20.26 20.06 24.92
N CYS A 698 21.27 20.39 24.11
CA CYS A 698 22.52 21.02 24.52
C CYS A 698 22.32 22.40 25.22
N LEU A 699 21.32 23.19 24.82
CA LEU A 699 20.96 24.44 25.50
C LEU A 699 20.27 24.18 26.85
N VAL A 700 19.42 23.16 26.91
CA VAL A 700 18.66 22.81 28.11
C VAL A 700 19.57 22.22 29.20
N GLU A 701 20.24 21.11 28.92
CA GLU A 701 21.03 20.34 29.91
C GLU A 701 22.55 20.29 29.61
N GLY A 702 22.98 20.59 28.38
CA GLY A 702 24.40 20.60 27.99
C GLY A 702 25.19 21.84 28.45
N GLY A 703 24.53 22.82 29.06
CA GLY A 703 25.17 24.03 29.56
C GLY A 703 25.56 25.06 28.50
N GLY A 704 25.00 24.99 27.29
CA GLY A 704 25.12 26.09 26.32
C GLY A 704 24.38 27.35 26.75
N ASP A 705 24.83 28.53 26.30
CA ASP A 705 24.12 29.80 26.44
C ASP A 705 23.18 30.07 25.25
N VAL A 706 23.58 29.62 24.04
CA VAL A 706 22.84 29.84 22.79
C VAL A 706 22.85 28.60 21.88
N SER A 707 21.75 28.35 21.18
CA SER A 707 21.61 27.27 20.20
C SER A 707 21.10 27.78 18.84
N PHE A 708 21.71 27.30 17.75
CA PHE A 708 21.38 27.73 16.39
C PHE A 708 20.56 26.66 15.67
N VAL A 709 19.26 26.91 15.48
CA VAL A 709 18.27 25.90 15.07
C VAL A 709 17.24 26.45 14.08
N LYS A 710 16.36 25.60 13.58
CA LYS A 710 15.13 26.00 12.87
C LYS A 710 14.12 26.60 13.86
N HIS A 711 13.30 27.53 13.41
CA HIS A 711 12.28 28.21 14.22
C HIS A 711 11.26 27.29 14.92
N THR A 712 11.03 26.08 14.42
CA THR A 712 10.07 25.14 15.02
C THR A 712 10.66 24.33 16.19
N THR A 713 11.98 24.23 16.34
CA THR A 713 12.63 23.29 17.28
C THR A 713 12.18 23.46 18.73
N VAL A 714 12.05 24.70 19.23
CA VAL A 714 11.59 24.91 20.61
C VAL A 714 10.19 24.31 20.77
N ALA A 715 9.26 24.76 19.93
CA ALA A 715 7.85 24.35 19.96
C ALA A 715 7.59 22.88 19.55
N GLU A 716 8.60 22.12 19.12
CA GLU A 716 8.56 20.66 18.95
C GLU A 716 8.90 19.90 20.23
N ASN A 717 9.70 20.50 21.12
CA ASN A 717 10.29 19.83 22.27
C ASN A 717 9.69 20.27 23.62
N THR A 718 9.23 21.52 23.73
CA THR A 718 8.60 22.10 24.94
C THR A 718 7.12 21.71 25.10
N ASP A 719 6.49 22.24 26.16
CA ASP A 719 5.04 22.18 26.43
C ASP A 719 4.50 20.74 26.52
N GLY A 720 5.33 19.79 26.97
CA GLY A 720 4.97 18.38 27.14
C GLY A 720 4.87 17.57 25.84
N LYS A 721 5.23 18.14 24.68
CA LYS A 721 5.21 17.43 23.38
C LYS A 721 6.26 16.32 23.33
N ARG A 722 7.50 16.61 23.74
CA ARG A 722 8.52 15.59 23.99
C ARG A 722 8.45 15.14 25.45
N LYS A 723 8.29 13.82 25.65
CA LYS A 723 8.08 13.19 26.97
C LYS A 723 9.37 12.80 27.70
N GLU A 724 10.52 13.03 27.06
CA GLU A 724 11.85 12.67 27.58
C GLU A 724 12.24 13.54 28.77
N PHE A 725 13.06 12.99 29.68
CA PHE A 725 13.35 13.60 30.98
C PHE A 725 13.90 15.04 30.88
N TRP A 726 14.80 15.28 29.92
CA TRP A 726 15.42 16.59 29.67
C TRP A 726 14.41 17.66 29.22
N ALA A 727 13.38 17.28 28.46
CA ALA A 727 12.42 18.18 27.84
C ALA A 727 11.14 18.37 28.68
N ARG A 728 10.73 17.34 29.43
CA ARG A 728 9.40 17.19 30.07
C ARG A 728 8.94 18.40 30.88
N ASN A 729 9.85 19.13 31.51
CA ASN A 729 9.55 20.25 32.42
C ASN A 729 9.87 21.63 31.80
N THR A 730 10.06 21.71 30.47
CA THR A 730 10.38 22.96 29.76
C THR A 730 9.16 23.52 29.01
N PHE A 731 8.97 24.83 29.09
CA PHE A 731 7.90 25.57 28.41
C PHE A 731 8.46 26.44 27.28
N THR A 732 7.65 26.68 26.24
CA THR A 732 8.02 27.53 25.09
C THR A 732 8.41 28.97 25.49
N LYS A 733 7.95 29.43 26.65
CA LYS A 733 8.25 30.75 27.24
C LYS A 733 9.62 30.84 27.93
N ASP A 734 10.23 29.72 28.31
CA ASP A 734 11.50 29.70 29.06
C ASP A 734 12.71 30.04 28.15
N PHE A 735 12.44 30.37 26.88
CA PHE A 735 13.39 30.60 25.80
C PHE A 735 12.98 31.81 24.96
N GLU A 736 13.98 32.52 24.44
CA GLU A 736 13.82 33.66 23.56
C GLU A 736 14.68 33.51 22.30
N LEU A 737 14.29 34.27 21.26
CA LEU A 737 15.05 34.42 20.03
C LEU A 737 15.97 35.65 20.15
N LEU A 738 17.23 35.51 19.75
CA LEU A 738 18.18 36.61 19.65
C LEU A 738 18.11 37.23 18.24
N CYS A 739 17.77 38.50 18.14
CA CYS A 739 17.38 39.12 16.87
C CYS A 739 18.51 39.92 16.20
N PRO A 740 18.52 40.05 14.86
CA PRO A 740 19.51 40.85 14.12
C PRO A 740 19.55 42.35 14.50
N ASP A 741 18.45 42.89 15.03
CA ASP A 741 18.34 44.27 15.50
C ASP A 741 18.92 44.49 16.92
N GLY A 742 19.45 43.43 17.55
CA GLY A 742 19.94 43.46 18.93
C GLY A 742 18.82 43.38 19.97
N THR A 743 17.57 43.11 19.57
CA THR A 743 16.48 42.81 20.50
C THR A 743 16.40 41.31 20.82
N ARG A 744 15.63 40.98 21.86
CA ARG A 744 15.20 39.62 22.18
C ARG A 744 13.69 39.54 22.08
N ARG A 745 13.17 38.40 21.61
CA ARG A 745 11.73 38.23 21.35
C ARG A 745 11.22 36.81 21.65
N PRO A 746 9.92 36.63 21.92
CA PRO A 746 9.32 35.31 22.06
C PRO A 746 9.56 34.42 20.84
N THR A 747 9.69 33.12 21.08
CA THR A 747 9.90 32.06 20.06
C THR A 747 8.82 31.98 18.99
N THR A 748 7.67 32.63 19.18
CA THR A 748 6.59 32.77 18.19
C THR A 748 6.81 33.89 17.17
N ASP A 749 7.66 34.89 17.43
CA ASP A 749 7.93 36.03 16.50
C ASP A 749 9.10 35.75 15.53
N TYR A 750 9.36 34.48 15.24
CA TYR A 750 10.44 34.04 14.34
C TYR A 750 10.38 34.64 12.94
N VAL A 751 9.21 35.11 12.48
CA VAL A 751 9.05 35.77 11.17
C VAL A 751 9.77 37.12 11.13
N ASN A 752 9.77 37.85 12.25
CA ASN A 752 10.47 39.13 12.38
C ASN A 752 11.86 38.99 13.04
N CYS A 753 12.10 37.90 13.78
CA CYS A 753 13.36 37.61 14.46
C CYS A 753 13.98 36.29 13.95
N ASN A 754 14.77 36.37 12.88
CA ASN A 754 15.51 35.25 12.30
C ASN A 754 16.81 35.73 11.64
N LEU A 755 17.74 34.80 11.42
CA LEU A 755 19.00 35.02 10.69
C LEU A 755 18.85 34.87 9.16
N GLY A 756 17.67 34.43 8.70
CA GLY A 756 17.34 34.19 7.30
C GLY A 756 16.33 33.06 7.10
N LYS A 757 15.80 32.95 5.87
CA LYS A 757 14.98 31.82 5.40
C LYS A 757 15.82 30.90 4.51
N VAL A 758 15.63 29.60 4.61
CA VAL A 758 16.36 28.59 3.82
C VAL A 758 15.43 27.46 3.39
N ALA A 759 15.73 26.81 2.27
CA ALA A 759 15.04 25.63 1.81
C ALA A 759 15.11 24.49 2.85
N ALA A 760 14.08 23.64 2.89
CA ALA A 760 14.01 22.48 3.76
C ALA A 760 14.99 21.36 3.34
N ASN A 761 15.10 20.32 4.17
CA ASN A 761 15.85 19.11 3.82
C ASN A 761 15.28 18.48 2.54
N ALA A 762 16.14 17.85 1.74
CA ALA A 762 15.74 17.23 0.48
C ALA A 762 16.23 15.79 0.35
N ILE A 763 15.43 14.95 -0.31
CA ILE A 763 15.88 13.66 -0.81
C ILE A 763 16.64 13.92 -2.11
N VAL A 764 17.90 13.51 -2.17
CA VAL A 764 18.79 13.66 -3.33
C VAL A 764 19.02 12.33 -4.04
N THR A 765 19.31 12.38 -5.34
CA THR A 765 19.73 11.23 -6.16
C THR A 765 20.77 11.65 -7.20
N ARG A 766 21.27 10.70 -8.02
CA ARG A 766 22.31 10.99 -9.02
C ARG A 766 21.76 11.81 -10.18
N GLY A 767 22.39 12.96 -10.44
CA GLY A 767 22.14 13.82 -11.59
C GLY A 767 23.32 13.85 -12.56
N GLY A 768 23.40 14.93 -13.35
CA GLY A 768 24.44 15.11 -14.36
C GLY A 768 24.35 14.08 -15.50
N TYR A 769 25.46 13.90 -16.23
CA TYR A 769 25.52 13.05 -17.43
C TYR A 769 25.24 11.56 -17.16
N TYR A 770 25.53 11.06 -15.96
CA TYR A 770 25.26 9.69 -15.53
C TYR A 770 24.02 9.58 -14.64
N GLY A 771 23.19 10.63 -14.60
CA GLY A 771 22.00 10.70 -13.76
C GLY A 771 20.94 9.67 -14.14
N TYR A 772 20.00 9.44 -13.22
CA TYR A 772 18.88 8.55 -13.48
C TYR A 772 17.92 9.12 -14.52
N ASN A 773 17.30 8.24 -15.33
CA ASN A 773 16.32 8.67 -16.31
C ASN A 773 15.00 9.09 -15.64
N GLU A 774 14.12 9.77 -16.38
CA GLU A 774 12.87 10.28 -15.83
C GLU A 774 11.98 9.16 -15.25
N THR A 775 11.92 7.98 -15.88
CA THR A 775 11.21 6.81 -15.36
C THR A 775 11.75 6.35 -14.00
N GLN A 776 13.06 6.37 -13.80
CA GLN A 776 13.71 6.02 -12.54
C GLN A 776 13.44 7.04 -11.44
N ILE A 777 13.61 8.34 -11.74
CA ILE A 777 13.34 9.40 -10.77
C ILE A 777 11.85 9.42 -10.40
N ASN A 778 10.95 9.24 -11.37
CA ASN A 778 9.51 9.20 -11.11
C ASN A 778 9.09 7.93 -10.34
N ALA A 779 9.73 6.78 -10.55
CA ALA A 779 9.51 5.60 -9.72
C ALA A 779 9.98 5.81 -8.26
N TYR A 780 11.11 6.49 -8.04
CA TYR A 780 11.58 6.86 -6.70
C TYR A 780 10.67 7.92 -6.05
N ILE A 781 10.16 8.89 -6.84
CA ILE A 781 9.14 9.84 -6.38
C ILE A 781 7.91 9.08 -5.89
N ASN A 782 7.33 8.24 -6.73
CA ASN A 782 6.11 7.54 -6.40
C ASN A 782 6.31 6.65 -5.16
N LEU A 783 7.43 5.94 -5.01
CA LEU A 783 7.68 5.15 -3.80
C LEU A 783 7.55 5.98 -2.51
N PHE A 784 8.10 7.20 -2.46
CA PHE A 784 7.97 8.08 -1.28
C PHE A 784 6.59 8.75 -1.16
N ILE A 785 5.96 9.14 -2.28
CA ILE A 785 4.63 9.78 -2.26
C ILE A 785 3.51 8.78 -1.87
N TYR A 786 3.58 7.54 -2.34
CA TYR A 786 2.69 6.47 -1.86
C TYR A 786 3.05 6.05 -0.43
N ALA A 787 4.33 6.04 -0.04
CA ALA A 787 4.74 5.75 1.33
C ALA A 787 4.09 6.72 2.34
N GLN A 788 4.14 8.03 2.11
CA GLN A 788 3.55 9.00 3.05
C GLN A 788 2.02 8.89 3.15
N GLN A 789 1.34 8.44 2.09
CA GLN A 789 -0.12 8.25 2.14
C GLN A 789 -0.54 7.12 3.10
N PHE A 790 0.29 6.08 3.24
CA PHE A 790 0.06 5.00 4.21
C PHE A 790 0.70 5.29 5.58
N TYR A 791 1.87 5.94 5.60
CA TYR A 791 2.80 5.94 6.74
C TYR A 791 3.31 7.33 7.14
N GLY A 792 2.78 8.42 6.57
CA GLY A 792 3.09 9.82 6.94
C GLY A 792 2.46 10.28 8.26
N ARG A 793 1.95 9.35 9.07
CA ARG A 793 1.39 9.64 10.40
C ARG A 793 2.50 10.06 11.36
N LYS A 794 2.16 10.92 12.33
CA LYS A 794 3.06 11.38 13.42
C LYS A 794 2.83 10.65 14.74
N GLU A 795 1.73 9.92 14.86
CA GLU A 795 1.37 9.22 16.09
C GLU A 795 2.15 7.91 16.24
N GLN A 796 2.36 7.52 17.49
CA GLN A 796 2.96 6.25 17.87
C GLN A 796 1.87 5.19 17.94
N ASP A 797 1.89 4.26 17.00
CA ASP A 797 1.15 3.00 17.02
C ASP A 797 2.18 1.86 17.06
N GLU A 798 2.09 0.98 18.04
CA GLU A 798 3.05 -0.12 18.23
C GLU A 798 2.94 -1.19 17.12
N PHE A 799 1.84 -1.18 16.35
CA PHE A 799 1.55 -2.14 15.30
C PHE A 799 1.78 -1.59 13.87
N SER A 800 2.15 -0.32 13.71
CA SER A 800 2.42 0.27 12.39
C SER A 800 3.68 1.13 12.35
N PHE A 801 4.06 1.55 11.13
CA PHE A 801 5.29 2.28 10.86
C PHE A 801 4.98 3.74 10.54
N SER A 802 5.59 4.67 11.26
CA SER A 802 5.44 6.12 11.06
C SER A 802 6.73 6.73 10.48
N MET A 803 6.65 7.40 9.33
CA MET A 803 7.80 7.99 8.64
C MET A 803 8.38 9.19 9.40
N TYR A 804 7.51 10.10 9.85
CA TYR A 804 7.85 11.37 10.49
C TYR A 804 7.80 11.28 12.03
N TYR A 805 8.20 10.13 12.55
CA TYR A 805 8.35 9.85 13.98
C TYR A 805 9.64 9.06 14.22
N SER A 806 10.32 9.34 15.33
CA SER A 806 11.56 8.68 15.72
C SER A 806 11.42 8.18 17.17
N PRO A 807 11.79 6.92 17.47
CA PRO A 807 11.65 6.38 18.81
C PRO A 807 12.72 6.96 19.75
N SER A 808 12.28 7.40 20.94
CA SER A 808 13.14 7.80 22.06
C SER A 808 14.20 6.73 22.34
N PRO A 809 15.47 7.09 22.62
CA PRO A 809 15.98 8.44 22.87
C PRO A 809 16.36 9.23 21.60
N TYR A 810 16.06 8.72 20.40
CA TYR A 810 16.48 9.32 19.15
C TYR A 810 15.48 10.36 18.62
N SER A 811 15.92 11.14 17.65
CA SER A 811 15.14 12.20 16.98
C SER A 811 15.56 12.32 15.52
N ASP A 812 14.65 12.85 14.69
CA ASP A 812 14.92 13.28 13.32
C ASP A 812 15.61 12.21 12.42
N LEU A 813 15.33 10.92 12.66
CA LEU A 813 15.97 9.79 11.95
C LEU A 813 15.44 9.69 10.51
N ILE A 814 16.33 9.77 9.51
CA ILE A 814 16.02 9.80 8.05
C ILE A 814 15.24 11.05 7.62
N PHE A 815 14.13 11.36 8.31
CA PHE A 815 13.26 12.51 8.11
C PHE A 815 13.13 13.24 9.45
N GLN A 816 12.93 14.56 9.42
CA GLN A 816 12.66 15.29 10.65
C GLN A 816 11.32 14.87 11.24
N ASP A 817 11.22 14.80 12.57
CA ASP A 817 9.95 14.49 13.25
C ASP A 817 8.94 15.64 13.07
N ALA A 818 9.43 16.80 12.67
CA ALA A 818 8.66 17.97 12.24
C ALA A 818 7.87 17.79 10.94
N THR A 819 8.35 16.95 10.01
CA THR A 819 7.85 16.85 8.63
C THR A 819 6.36 16.53 8.60
N GLN A 820 5.59 17.35 7.89
CA GLN A 820 4.13 17.20 7.72
C GLN A 820 3.80 16.43 6.44
N GLN A 821 4.60 16.65 5.39
CA GLN A 821 4.49 15.98 4.08
C GLN A 821 5.83 16.08 3.33
N LEU A 822 5.99 15.23 2.33
CA LEU A 822 7.01 15.30 1.29
C LEU A 822 6.40 15.85 0.00
N VAL A 823 7.05 16.85 -0.61
CA VAL A 823 6.62 17.48 -1.86
C VAL A 823 7.62 17.26 -2.99
N VAL A 824 7.11 17.03 -4.20
CA VAL A 824 7.94 16.79 -5.39
C VAL A 824 8.60 18.09 -5.86
N ILE A 825 9.91 18.08 -6.07
CA ILE A 825 10.63 19.22 -6.64
C ILE A 825 10.47 19.18 -8.17
N PRO A 826 9.90 20.22 -8.81
CA PRO A 826 9.76 20.29 -10.26
C PRO A 826 11.11 20.19 -11.00
N PRO A 827 11.21 19.56 -12.18
CA PRO A 827 12.48 19.33 -12.88
C PRO A 827 13.36 20.58 -13.04
N ASN A 828 12.77 21.74 -13.33
CA ASN A 828 13.47 23.02 -13.47
C ASN A 828 13.97 23.65 -12.14
N LYS A 829 13.72 23.01 -10.99
CA LYS A 829 14.23 23.39 -9.67
C LYS A 829 15.16 22.33 -9.06
N ARG A 830 15.51 21.26 -9.79
CA ARG A 830 16.37 20.16 -9.29
C ARG A 830 17.87 20.47 -9.32
N GLU A 831 18.29 21.63 -9.85
CA GLU A 831 19.69 22.08 -9.69
C GLU A 831 19.90 22.68 -8.30
N TYR A 832 20.95 22.26 -7.59
CA TYR A 832 21.18 22.62 -6.18
C TYR A 832 21.21 24.14 -5.93
N ASN A 833 21.80 24.92 -6.83
CA ASN A 833 21.86 26.39 -6.73
C ASN A 833 20.47 27.07 -6.85
N THR A 834 19.55 26.44 -7.58
CA THR A 834 18.20 26.91 -7.87
C THR A 834 17.21 26.44 -6.79
N TYR A 835 17.46 25.26 -6.22
CA TYR A 835 16.75 24.77 -5.03
C TYR A 835 17.06 25.63 -3.79
N LEU A 836 18.34 25.93 -3.55
CA LEU A 836 18.81 26.61 -2.34
C LEU A 836 18.70 28.13 -2.39
N GLY A 837 18.62 28.71 -3.60
CA GLY A 837 18.46 30.14 -3.81
C GLY A 837 19.75 30.97 -3.61
N PRO A 838 19.75 32.23 -4.10
CA PRO A 838 20.95 33.06 -4.16
C PRO A 838 21.52 33.45 -2.80
N ASP A 839 20.68 33.56 -1.76
CA ASP A 839 21.12 34.04 -0.44
C ASP A 839 21.80 32.95 0.39
N PHE A 840 21.33 31.70 0.32
CA PHE A 840 22.11 30.56 0.83
C PHE A 840 23.46 30.45 0.11
N MET A 841 23.47 30.59 -1.23
CA MET A 841 24.69 30.56 -2.04
C MET A 841 25.67 31.70 -1.69
N ARG A 842 25.15 32.84 -1.19
CA ARG A 842 25.94 33.96 -0.67
C ARG A 842 26.52 33.62 0.72
N ALA A 843 25.69 33.15 1.64
CA ALA A 843 26.09 32.74 2.99
C ALA A 843 27.19 31.67 2.96
N ARG A 844 27.01 30.62 2.13
CA ARG A 844 27.97 29.52 2.00
C ARG A 844 29.37 29.97 1.56
N ARG A 845 29.47 30.98 0.69
CA ARG A 845 30.77 31.56 0.24
C ARG A 845 31.54 32.31 1.33
N ILE A 846 30.85 32.79 2.36
CA ILE A 846 31.48 33.52 3.47
C ILE A 846 32.13 32.53 4.46
N VAL A 847 31.56 31.33 4.58
CA VAL A 847 31.95 30.31 5.58
C VAL A 847 32.75 29.12 5.03
N ASP A 848 32.86 28.98 3.71
CA ASP A 848 33.59 27.89 3.06
C ASP A 848 34.28 28.38 1.77
N CYS A 849 35.61 28.36 1.75
CA CYS A 849 36.40 28.75 0.59
C CYS A 849 36.14 27.89 -0.66
N ASN A 850 35.75 26.62 -0.49
CA ASN A 850 35.45 25.73 -1.61
C ASN A 850 34.19 26.17 -2.36
N ALA A 851 33.33 27.01 -1.75
CA ALA A 851 32.12 27.53 -2.38
C ALA A 851 32.36 28.70 -3.35
N GLY A 852 33.60 29.23 -3.41
CA GLY A 852 34.02 30.31 -4.30
C GLY A 852 34.79 29.86 -5.55
N ALA A 853 35.17 28.58 -5.67
CA ALA A 853 36.04 28.09 -6.74
C ALA A 853 35.25 27.52 -7.93
N PRO A 854 35.16 28.21 -9.09
CA PRO A 854 34.79 27.55 -10.35
C PRO A 854 35.90 26.59 -10.80
N ARG A 855 35.68 25.84 -11.89
CA ARG A 855 36.66 24.88 -12.47
C ARG A 855 37.89 25.56 -13.11
N ILE A 856 38.66 26.32 -12.32
CA ILE A 856 39.93 26.96 -12.72
C ILE A 856 40.98 25.93 -13.19
N ALA A 857 40.81 24.65 -12.82
CA ALA A 857 41.58 23.53 -13.36
C ALA A 857 41.59 23.47 -14.91
N LEU A 858 40.56 23.96 -15.61
CA LEU A 858 40.55 24.00 -17.08
C LEU A 858 41.38 25.17 -17.64
N GLU A 859 41.22 26.36 -17.06
CA GLU A 859 41.98 27.58 -17.43
C GLU A 859 43.48 27.39 -17.19
N VAL A 860 43.87 26.83 -16.04
CA VAL A 860 45.28 26.55 -15.74
C VAL A 860 45.86 25.52 -16.71
N PHE A 861 45.09 24.51 -17.12
CA PHE A 861 45.53 23.58 -18.18
C PHE A 861 45.68 24.27 -19.55
N LEU A 862 44.80 25.20 -19.92
CA LEU A 862 44.92 25.96 -21.17
C LEU A 862 46.11 26.92 -21.15
N VAL A 863 46.38 27.61 -20.03
CA VAL A 863 47.56 28.47 -19.85
C VAL A 863 48.85 27.65 -19.89
N LEU A 864 48.90 26.49 -19.22
CA LEU A 864 50.07 25.61 -19.25
C LEU A 864 50.28 24.96 -20.63
N ALA A 865 49.22 24.58 -21.34
CA ALA A 865 49.30 24.09 -22.71
C ALA A 865 49.75 25.18 -23.71
N GLY A 866 49.32 26.43 -23.49
CA GLY A 866 49.80 27.60 -24.23
C GLY A 866 51.29 27.87 -23.98
N ALA A 867 51.74 27.78 -22.72
CA ALA A 867 53.15 27.87 -22.36
C ALA A 867 53.98 26.74 -23.01
N ALA A 868 53.50 25.49 -22.97
CA ALA A 868 54.15 24.35 -23.60
C ALA A 868 54.30 24.52 -25.12
N ARG A 869 53.27 25.03 -25.81
CA ARG A 869 53.36 25.38 -27.24
C ARG A 869 54.43 26.44 -27.53
N ASN A 870 54.57 27.45 -26.68
CA ASN A 870 55.60 28.49 -26.83
C ASN A 870 57.02 27.98 -26.56
N VAL A 871 57.20 26.94 -25.74
CA VAL A 871 58.51 26.28 -25.56
C VAL A 871 58.83 25.36 -26.74
N LEU A 872 57.88 24.54 -27.20
CA LEU A 872 58.07 23.65 -28.36
C LEU A 872 58.38 24.41 -29.65
N ASN A 873 57.71 25.55 -29.90
CA ASN A 873 57.99 26.40 -31.06
C ASN A 873 59.37 27.08 -31.04
N ARG A 874 60.13 27.02 -29.94
CA ARG A 874 61.52 27.53 -29.87
C ARG A 874 62.60 26.49 -30.19
N PHE A 875 62.26 25.21 -30.30
CA PHE A 875 63.24 24.13 -30.50
C PHE A 875 63.30 23.52 -31.91
N HIS A 876 62.48 23.98 -32.86
CA HIS A 876 62.30 23.30 -34.14
C HIS A 876 62.57 24.12 -35.43
N VAL A 877 63.40 25.18 -35.37
CA VAL A 877 63.85 25.92 -36.57
C VAL A 877 65.37 26.15 -36.64
N ARG A 878 66.10 25.04 -36.80
CA ARG A 878 67.37 24.90 -37.54
C ARG A 878 67.33 23.48 -38.15
N GLU A 879 67.56 23.23 -39.43
CA GLU A 879 68.10 24.06 -40.52
C GLU A 879 67.19 24.00 -41.79
N PHE A 880 67.78 24.22 -42.98
CA PHE A 880 67.21 24.17 -44.33
C PHE A 880 66.32 25.33 -44.81
N SER A 881 66.99 26.25 -45.53
CA SER A 881 66.36 27.22 -46.44
C SER A 881 66.47 26.72 -47.88
N ALA A 882 65.35 26.32 -48.48
CA ALA A 882 65.21 26.15 -49.93
C ALA A 882 63.95 26.89 -50.40
N ARG A 883 64.10 27.79 -51.39
CA ARG A 883 62.97 28.49 -52.01
C ARG A 883 62.23 27.56 -52.97
N ILE A 884 60.91 27.68 -53.04
CA ILE A 884 60.12 27.74 -54.29
C ILE A 884 58.78 28.43 -53.96
N THR A 885 58.26 29.20 -54.93
CA THR A 885 57.00 29.95 -54.84
C THR A 885 55.99 29.41 -55.88
N PHE A 886 54.81 30.02 -55.94
CA PHE A 886 53.65 29.65 -56.77
C PHE A 886 52.93 28.36 -56.28
N GLY A 887 51.60 28.26 -56.36
CA GLY A 887 50.60 29.27 -56.74
C GLY A 887 49.17 28.71 -56.62
N THR A 888 48.20 29.57 -56.33
CA THR A 888 46.75 29.27 -56.43
C THR A 888 46.28 29.49 -57.89
N PRO A 889 45.06 29.07 -58.34
CA PRO A 889 43.88 28.63 -57.56
C PRO A 889 43.11 27.40 -58.16
N THR A 890 41.83 27.28 -57.80
CA THR A 890 40.68 26.58 -58.47
C THR A 890 40.39 25.09 -58.22
N CYS A 891 39.26 24.88 -57.53
CA CYS A 891 38.10 24.01 -57.84
C CYS A 891 38.27 22.58 -58.42
N LEU A 892 37.86 21.58 -57.60
CA LEU A 892 36.76 20.60 -57.80
C LEU A 892 36.40 20.09 -59.22
N PRO A 893 35.92 18.82 -59.36
CA PRO A 893 35.36 17.94 -58.32
C PRO A 893 36.37 17.04 -57.59
#